data_AF-A0A6I5RB70-F1
#
_entry.id   AF-A0A6I5RB70-F1
#
_cell.length_a   1.000
_cell.length_b   1.000
_cell.length_c   1.000
_cell.angle_alpha   90.00
_cell.angle_beta   90.00
_cell.angle_gamma   90.00
#
_symmetry.space_group_name_H-M   'P 1'
#
loop_
_entity.id
_entity.type
_entity.pdbx_description
1 polymer ?
#
loop_
_entity_poly.entity_id
_entity_poly.type
_entity_poly.pdbx_seq_one_letter_code
_entity_poly.pdbx_strand_id
1 'polypeptide(L)'
;MQSWGIPALPDIFTIAHYGQNTLPGNACGSPSVFSRSRDRVSWRRLTCYSARNPHTMVTQELSQVSLETLGIRTRLNERLTTLDNQLTPQLDPDSPIGQKYAAVDGAKTLGKPVEAAQPTPDRKGQYQQFEKGAIFHTAAYGAMMIHAVIFAKWKTLSVGQQRQLGAPVQDSFGHRIGKISGQIAYFEKGMLGGRTSHIYRVQNHIYVHYRNLGGPGVLGFPTSDPESVTGGGLRSRFLQGQIYWHSRTGASLVKGAILNRWRAIGGIGFFGYPTTDETPIYKGRREVGRYSRFEKGTIYWSPATGAQDVYGAIRDCWERELGGVTGSLGFPKSGETATPRSGGRYNNFEGGVIVWHPGDHPFAGVRVIRGIKLFMDRFATKGDDGWLRGGQDLYVKVDIQASTGQQFKQRLPRSGDYGSDEEIDRVFLRVPVAQSDLVITVKMEGWDSDSPDRDDRLGVINERYTLDNLWGLYTSNSHWNGNFLAVYRMQSGGIINRHKLFREQFFWPFRNFSTASLSFSQYAQTFRDVADLKASATDPSTWRPFDRLFYEVAYKGIAGGGNCFGVCLESVYAHVGRSLYDEPIYRFGPKGSRPDPARASDRDLINEINLKHGYQVGAGIINWFLGQFALGRTHNPKYVFEASRDAFRRGDYPILVLTGGYFNVGGHVVRPYEWDTRDPDRWIMRIADPNVPYQTQANKNHKRCIVEVNPRTNRFKYYHRDDEIWSGSGWSGGRMYAIPFSVLCRQPRTPFWEVLTLLTSGTLLLLGDEGETEQITDAFGRNFYDASIKGRPSQWQHIQQSRRIPRMARVPLLDFDRSGQPPELYSLEGKYAKNLDHQISRRRGQDYRWAMQSANLSAFARVVESSGSDTLRVEDINSESPAIALTSAASSRDKAVTLAMAGGLEQQKEFELKNILVRAGRTLKTRLDDAGQQLLLENDGPDTEVEIQVTTRNLKPGTARPRQVKLAAGKAARLRPADWSAGAINKAPLKVDVLDDLRGPVRHRFEVK
;
A
#
# COMPACT_ATOMS: atom_id res chain seq x y z
N MET A 1 43.82 -2.94 -59.59
CA MET A 1 43.89 -1.63 -58.91
C MET A 1 43.07 -0.66 -59.75
N GLN A 2 42.27 0.23 -59.15
CA GLN A 2 41.27 1.03 -59.88
C GLN A 2 41.76 2.45 -60.16
N SER A 3 41.38 2.99 -61.31
CA SER A 3 41.74 4.35 -61.73
C SER A 3 40.68 4.97 -62.65
N TRP A 4 40.02 6.04 -62.14
CA TRP A 4 39.37 7.13 -62.91
C TRP A 4 38.11 6.80 -63.75
N GLY A 5 37.24 7.81 -63.94
CA GLY A 5 36.20 7.81 -65.00
C GLY A 5 34.74 8.06 -64.55
N ILE A 6 34.13 9.11 -65.10
CA ILE A 6 32.69 9.47 -65.11
C ILE A 6 32.35 9.75 -66.60
N PRO A 7 31.14 9.55 -67.19
CA PRO A 7 29.84 8.98 -66.75
C PRO A 7 29.27 7.88 -67.71
N ALA A 8 27.95 7.62 -67.63
CA ALA A 8 27.01 7.26 -68.72
C ALA A 8 26.60 5.77 -68.97
N LEU A 9 25.54 5.63 -69.80
CA LEU A 9 24.89 4.43 -70.39
C LEU A 9 25.74 3.86 -71.57
N PRO A 10 25.45 2.68 -72.23
CA PRO A 10 24.20 1.89 -72.26
C PRO A 10 24.36 0.32 -72.29
N ASP A 11 23.29 -0.34 -72.78
CA ASP A 11 22.97 -1.77 -73.06
C ASP A 11 23.95 -2.71 -73.83
N ILE A 12 23.57 -4.02 -73.88
CA ILE A 12 23.80 -5.03 -74.97
C ILE A 12 25.23 -5.68 -75.02
N PHE A 13 25.55 -6.95 -75.39
CA PHE A 13 24.96 -8.21 -75.99
C PHE A 13 25.96 -9.40 -75.68
N THR A 14 25.86 -10.73 -75.97
CA THR A 14 24.86 -11.80 -76.30
C THR A 14 25.55 -13.20 -76.32
N ILE A 15 24.79 -14.33 -76.25
CA ILE A 15 25.07 -15.67 -76.89
C ILE A 15 26.25 -16.53 -76.32
N ALA A 16 26.26 -17.88 -76.25
CA ALA A 16 25.23 -18.95 -76.40
C ALA A 16 25.68 -20.37 -75.90
N HIS A 17 24.72 -21.32 -75.80
CA HIS A 17 24.82 -22.79 -76.04
C HIS A 17 25.66 -23.71 -75.09
N TYR A 18 25.48 -25.06 -74.98
CA TYR A 18 24.49 -26.05 -75.52
C TYR A 18 24.37 -27.31 -74.59
N GLY A 19 23.18 -27.96 -74.51
CA GLY A 19 22.97 -29.40 -74.17
C GLY A 19 23.14 -29.86 -72.70
N GLN A 20 22.70 -31.07 -72.27
CA GLN A 20 21.69 -32.03 -72.79
C GLN A 20 21.17 -32.97 -71.65
N ASN A 21 20.22 -33.88 -71.90
CA ASN A 21 19.41 -34.63 -70.88
C ASN A 21 19.91 -36.04 -70.50
N THR A 22 19.49 -36.56 -69.31
CA THR A 22 19.01 -37.95 -69.12
C THR A 22 18.19 -38.18 -67.81
N LEU A 23 17.53 -39.36 -67.69
CA LEU A 23 16.67 -39.89 -66.60
C LEU A 23 17.31 -41.21 -66.02
N PRO A 24 16.73 -42.08 -65.13
CA PRO A 24 15.33 -42.23 -64.63
C PRO A 24 15.07 -42.77 -63.17
N GLY A 25 13.79 -42.88 -62.76
CA GLY A 25 13.23 -44.15 -62.21
C GLY A 25 12.86 -44.35 -60.71
N ASN A 26 11.54 -44.50 -60.41
CA ASN A 26 10.87 -45.45 -59.47
C ASN A 26 11.18 -45.49 -57.94
N ALA A 27 10.31 -45.89 -57.00
CA ALA A 27 8.84 -46.16 -56.97
C ALA A 27 8.30 -46.37 -55.50
N CYS A 28 7.02 -46.76 -55.35
CA CYS A 28 6.31 -47.39 -54.19
C CYS A 28 5.50 -46.53 -53.17
N GLY A 29 4.30 -47.04 -52.79
CA GLY A 29 3.61 -46.73 -51.51
C GLY A 29 2.15 -46.21 -51.57
N SER A 30 1.14 -47.09 -51.58
CA SER A 30 -0.30 -46.78 -51.33
C SER A 30 -0.87 -47.74 -50.27
N PRO A 31 -1.89 -47.38 -49.44
CA PRO A 31 -3.33 -47.40 -49.80
C PRO A 31 -4.14 -46.17 -49.27
N SER A 32 -5.28 -45.71 -49.82
CA SER A 32 -6.64 -46.32 -50.02
C SER A 32 -7.52 -46.34 -48.73
N VAL A 33 -8.86 -46.22 -48.74
CA VAL A 33 -9.86 -45.80 -49.76
C VAL A 33 -11.23 -45.53 -49.08
N PHE A 34 -12.10 -44.68 -49.65
CA PHE A 34 -13.59 -44.86 -49.74
C PHE A 34 -14.14 -43.78 -50.72
N SER A 35 -14.55 -44.10 -51.97
CA SER A 35 -15.86 -44.64 -52.40
C SER A 35 -17.04 -43.72 -52.00
N ARG A 36 -17.92 -43.22 -52.87
CA ARG A 36 -18.37 -43.49 -54.27
C ARG A 36 -19.03 -42.19 -54.82
N SER A 37 -19.47 -41.95 -56.06
CA SER A 37 -19.45 -42.56 -57.43
C SER A 37 -20.08 -41.51 -58.41
N ARG A 38 -20.26 -41.62 -59.74
CA ARG A 38 -20.07 -42.65 -60.81
C ARG A 38 -20.05 -41.90 -62.18
N ASP A 39 -19.44 -42.47 -63.23
CA ASP A 39 -19.76 -42.39 -64.69
C ASP A 39 -20.12 -41.02 -65.38
N ARG A 40 -19.78 -40.68 -66.64
CA ARG A 40 -18.97 -41.29 -67.73
C ARG A 40 -18.84 -40.32 -68.95
N VAL A 41 -17.77 -40.47 -69.76
CA VAL A 41 -17.73 -40.44 -71.27
C VAL A 41 -18.22 -39.15 -72.02
N SER A 42 -17.56 -38.60 -73.07
CA SER A 42 -16.27 -38.87 -73.74
C SER A 42 -16.03 -37.92 -74.94
N TRP A 43 -14.79 -37.88 -75.48
CA TRP A 43 -14.40 -37.45 -76.86
C TRP A 43 -14.63 -35.94 -77.19
N ARG A 44 -13.93 -35.21 -78.08
CA ARG A 44 -12.77 -35.25 -79.02
C ARG A 44 -12.87 -33.91 -79.80
N ARG A 45 -11.89 -33.38 -80.56
CA ARG A 45 -10.41 -33.39 -80.58
C ARG A 45 -9.99 -32.35 -81.66
N LEU A 46 -8.93 -31.57 -81.42
CA LEU A 46 -8.09 -30.92 -82.47
C LEU A 46 -8.81 -29.84 -83.36
N THR A 47 -8.16 -28.97 -84.14
CA THR A 47 -6.71 -28.78 -84.46
C THR A 47 -6.37 -27.30 -84.72
N CYS A 48 -5.15 -26.89 -84.34
CA CYS A 48 -4.10 -26.11 -85.07
C CYS A 48 -4.42 -25.32 -86.39
N TYR A 49 -3.66 -24.30 -86.85
CA TYR A 49 -2.36 -23.72 -86.44
C TYR A 49 -2.04 -22.37 -87.16
N SER A 50 -1.27 -21.46 -86.52
CA SER A 50 -0.34 -20.44 -87.14
C SER A 50 -0.93 -19.43 -88.18
N ALA A 51 -0.25 -18.39 -88.69
CA ALA A 51 1.12 -17.81 -88.52
C ALA A 51 1.07 -16.24 -88.54
N ARG A 52 2.20 -15.53 -88.68
CA ARG A 52 2.29 -14.04 -88.65
C ARG A 52 3.06 -13.42 -89.83
N ASN A 53 2.64 -12.22 -90.27
CA ASN A 53 3.47 -11.12 -90.84
C ASN A 53 4.26 -11.41 -92.17
N PRO A 54 4.97 -10.44 -92.84
CA PRO A 54 5.40 -9.09 -92.39
C PRO A 54 5.39 -7.88 -93.39
N HIS A 55 5.72 -6.67 -92.86
CA HIS A 55 6.42 -5.49 -93.44
C HIS A 55 5.90 -4.77 -94.73
N THR A 56 5.58 -3.45 -94.72
CA THR A 56 6.41 -2.21 -94.98
C THR A 56 7.21 -2.20 -96.30
N MET A 57 7.32 -1.11 -97.09
CA MET A 57 7.24 0.34 -96.76
C MET A 57 6.88 1.27 -97.98
N VAL A 58 6.15 2.36 -97.71
CA VAL A 58 6.15 3.74 -98.28
C VAL A 58 6.88 4.10 -99.60
N THR A 59 6.17 4.72 -100.57
CA THR A 59 6.46 6.08 -101.15
C THR A 59 5.35 6.69 -102.04
N GLN A 60 5.38 8.03 -102.11
CA GLN A 60 4.79 9.05 -103.02
C GLN A 60 4.72 8.73 -104.54
N GLU A 61 3.91 9.37 -105.42
CA GLU A 61 2.74 10.30 -105.32
C GLU A 61 2.03 10.44 -106.72
N LEU A 62 1.22 11.50 -106.94
CA LEU A 62 0.67 12.02 -108.23
C LEU A 62 -0.68 11.48 -108.80
N SER A 63 -1.78 12.00 -108.24
CA SER A 63 -2.78 12.90 -108.88
C SER A 63 -3.58 12.54 -110.18
N GLN A 64 -4.92 12.74 -110.08
CA GLN A 64 -5.94 12.96 -111.14
C GLN A 64 -6.25 11.73 -112.04
N VAL A 65 -7.46 11.47 -112.58
CA VAL A 65 -8.71 12.23 -112.91
C VAL A 65 -9.94 11.36 -112.48
N SER A 66 -10.97 11.86 -111.76
CA SER A 66 -12.33 12.32 -112.22
C SER A 66 -13.17 11.30 -113.05
N LEU A 67 -14.51 11.15 -112.95
CA LEU A 67 -15.53 11.94 -112.21
C LEU A 67 -16.86 11.22 -111.81
N GLU A 68 -16.99 9.88 -111.78
CA GLU A 68 -18.33 9.24 -111.56
C GLU A 68 -18.75 8.98 -110.09
N THR A 69 -17.86 9.10 -109.11
CA THR A 69 -18.10 8.52 -107.77
C THR A 69 -18.98 9.34 -106.82
N LEU A 70 -19.40 10.57 -107.16
CA LEU A 70 -20.16 11.43 -106.23
C LEU A 70 -21.59 10.93 -105.94
N GLY A 71 -22.36 10.59 -106.98
CA GLY A 71 -23.78 10.22 -106.80
C GLY A 71 -23.97 8.95 -105.95
N ILE A 72 -23.02 8.02 -106.04
CA ILE A 72 -22.98 6.82 -105.18
C ILE A 72 -22.52 7.21 -103.77
N ARG A 73 -21.48 8.04 -103.60
CA ARG A 73 -21.03 8.47 -102.26
C ARG A 73 -22.11 9.20 -101.48
N THR A 74 -22.87 10.11 -102.07
CA THR A 74 -23.94 10.82 -101.35
C THR A 74 -25.04 9.85 -100.90
N ARG A 75 -25.53 8.97 -101.79
CA ARG A 75 -26.57 7.99 -101.43
C ARG A 75 -26.07 6.88 -100.49
N LEU A 76 -24.79 6.49 -100.56
CA LEU A 76 -24.19 5.61 -99.56
C LEU A 76 -24.05 6.31 -98.21
N ASN A 77 -23.62 7.58 -98.19
CA ASN A 77 -23.53 8.34 -96.95
C ASN A 77 -24.92 8.60 -96.34
N GLU A 78 -25.95 8.91 -97.14
CA GLU A 78 -27.32 9.04 -96.66
C GLU A 78 -27.86 7.71 -96.11
N ARG A 79 -27.67 6.58 -96.82
CA ARG A 79 -28.03 5.26 -96.31
C ARG A 79 -27.21 4.83 -95.10
N LEU A 80 -25.92 5.17 -95.03
CA LEU A 80 -25.06 4.92 -93.88
C LEU A 80 -25.48 5.77 -92.70
N THR A 81 -25.76 7.06 -92.85
CA THR A 81 -26.30 7.92 -91.78
C THR A 81 -27.69 7.44 -91.34
N THR A 82 -28.51 6.91 -92.25
CA THR A 82 -29.83 6.34 -91.90
C THR A 82 -29.72 5.00 -91.18
N LEU A 83 -28.78 4.11 -91.58
CA LEU A 83 -28.47 2.89 -90.85
C LEU A 83 -27.79 3.17 -89.51
N ASP A 84 -26.85 4.12 -89.46
CA ASP A 84 -26.17 4.55 -88.24
C ASP A 84 -27.20 5.15 -87.28
N ASN A 85 -28.13 6.00 -87.74
CA ASN A 85 -29.26 6.47 -86.91
C ASN A 85 -30.22 5.33 -86.47
N GLN A 86 -30.31 4.22 -87.19
CA GLN A 86 -31.10 3.03 -86.81
C GLN A 86 -30.33 2.02 -85.93
N LEU A 87 -28.99 2.10 -85.89
CA LEU A 87 -28.10 1.21 -85.12
C LEU A 87 -27.49 1.90 -83.89
N THR A 88 -27.35 3.23 -83.90
CA THR A 88 -27.02 4.02 -82.72
C THR A 88 -28.19 3.95 -81.74
N PRO A 89 -27.91 3.72 -80.45
CA PRO A 89 -28.97 3.69 -79.45
C PRO A 89 -29.58 5.08 -79.29
N GLN A 90 -30.86 5.19 -79.66
CA GLN A 90 -31.64 6.42 -79.58
C GLN A 90 -31.69 6.94 -78.12
N LEU A 91 -31.62 8.26 -77.98
CA LEU A 91 -31.89 8.96 -76.74
C LEU A 91 -33.28 9.58 -76.86
N ASP A 92 -34.22 9.10 -76.04
CA ASP A 92 -35.53 9.71 -75.89
C ASP A 92 -35.36 11.09 -75.20
N PRO A 93 -35.63 12.22 -75.90
CA PRO A 93 -35.41 13.56 -75.36
C PRO A 93 -36.43 13.94 -74.28
N ASP A 94 -37.64 13.38 -74.34
CA ASP A 94 -38.73 13.65 -73.40
C ASP A 94 -38.57 12.82 -72.12
N SER A 95 -37.83 11.71 -72.18
CA SER A 95 -37.44 10.96 -70.98
C SER A 95 -36.64 11.82 -69.97
N PRO A 96 -36.73 11.54 -68.65
CA PRO A 96 -35.89 12.22 -67.66
C PRO A 96 -34.38 12.08 -67.89
N ILE A 97 -33.95 11.04 -68.62
CA ILE A 97 -32.55 10.86 -69.03
C ILE A 97 -32.18 11.84 -70.16
N GLY A 98 -33.05 11.99 -71.17
CA GLY A 98 -32.91 12.98 -72.25
C GLY A 98 -32.94 14.41 -71.75
N GLN A 99 -33.92 14.75 -70.90
CA GLN A 99 -34.02 16.06 -70.26
C GLN A 99 -32.74 16.40 -69.46
N LYS A 100 -32.21 15.45 -68.68
CA LYS A 100 -30.94 15.62 -67.95
C LYS A 100 -29.74 15.76 -68.88
N TYR A 101 -29.69 14.99 -69.97
CA TYR A 101 -28.64 15.08 -70.98
C TYR A 101 -28.63 16.45 -71.66
N ALA A 102 -29.79 16.98 -72.06
CA ALA A 102 -29.92 18.33 -72.60
C ALA A 102 -29.48 19.40 -71.59
N ALA A 103 -29.92 19.29 -70.32
CA ALA A 103 -29.62 20.24 -69.25
C ALA A 103 -28.13 20.33 -68.85
N VAL A 104 -27.28 19.38 -69.25
CA VAL A 104 -25.82 19.38 -68.95
C VAL A 104 -24.93 19.58 -70.17
N ASP A 105 -25.47 20.03 -71.32
CA ASP A 105 -24.77 20.05 -72.61
C ASP A 105 -24.17 18.66 -72.93
N GLY A 106 -25.05 17.65 -72.91
CA GLY A 106 -24.67 16.24 -72.94
C GLY A 106 -23.79 15.84 -74.13
N ALA A 107 -24.00 16.44 -75.30
CA ALA A 107 -23.17 16.19 -76.48
C ALA A 107 -21.69 16.53 -76.23
N LYS A 108 -21.42 17.60 -75.48
CA LYS A 108 -20.07 18.04 -75.09
C LYS A 108 -19.57 17.31 -73.84
N THR A 109 -20.41 17.24 -72.81
CA THR A 109 -20.09 16.75 -71.47
C THR A 109 -20.00 15.22 -71.39
N LEU A 110 -20.97 14.52 -71.98
CA LEU A 110 -21.11 13.06 -71.94
C LEU A 110 -20.75 12.36 -73.25
N GLY A 111 -20.86 13.05 -74.39
CA GLY A 111 -20.70 12.43 -75.71
C GLY A 111 -21.92 11.60 -76.12
N LYS A 112 -21.81 10.89 -77.25
CA LYS A 112 -22.92 10.10 -77.83
C LYS A 112 -23.42 9.00 -76.86
N PRO A 113 -24.70 8.59 -76.96
CA PRO A 113 -25.19 7.35 -76.33
C PRO A 113 -24.41 6.13 -76.84
N VAL A 114 -24.15 5.16 -75.95
CA VAL A 114 -23.40 3.93 -76.27
C VAL A 114 -24.26 2.68 -76.15
N GLU A 115 -25.34 2.71 -75.35
CA GLU A 115 -26.37 1.67 -75.30
C GLU A 115 -27.76 2.31 -75.12
N ALA A 116 -28.83 1.56 -75.40
CA ALA A 116 -30.19 2.00 -75.11
C ALA A 116 -30.46 1.91 -73.58
N ALA A 117 -31.37 2.72 -73.05
CA ALA A 117 -31.62 2.79 -71.60
C ALA A 117 -31.94 1.41 -70.98
N GLN A 118 -31.04 0.94 -70.11
CA GLN A 118 -31.13 -0.34 -69.42
C GLN A 118 -31.84 -0.19 -68.07
N PRO A 119 -32.60 -1.19 -67.60
CA PRO A 119 -33.12 -1.18 -66.24
C PRO A 119 -31.98 -1.26 -65.20
N THR A 120 -32.13 -0.58 -64.06
CA THR A 120 -31.18 -0.72 -62.95
C THR A 120 -31.16 -2.16 -62.42
N PRO A 121 -30.06 -2.64 -61.81
CA PRO A 121 -29.94 -4.01 -61.32
C PRO A 121 -31.02 -4.45 -60.32
N ASP A 122 -31.62 -3.50 -59.60
CA ASP A 122 -32.75 -3.69 -58.68
C ASP A 122 -34.14 -3.44 -59.31
N ARG A 123 -34.18 -3.04 -60.60
CA ARG A 123 -35.36 -2.69 -61.40
C ARG A 123 -36.20 -1.52 -60.87
N LYS A 124 -35.62 -0.61 -60.06
CA LYS A 124 -36.31 0.61 -59.57
C LYS A 124 -36.15 1.85 -60.45
N GLY A 125 -35.41 1.74 -61.54
CA GLY A 125 -35.22 2.81 -62.51
C GLY A 125 -34.48 2.33 -63.74
N GLN A 126 -33.86 3.27 -64.45
CA GLN A 126 -33.09 3.03 -65.66
C GLN A 126 -31.75 3.74 -65.61
N TYR A 127 -30.81 3.33 -66.46
CA TYR A 127 -29.59 4.08 -66.75
C TYR A 127 -29.24 3.95 -68.23
N GLN A 128 -28.54 4.95 -68.78
CA GLN A 128 -28.03 4.90 -70.15
C GLN A 128 -26.54 5.28 -70.16
N GLN A 129 -25.70 4.47 -70.81
CA GLN A 129 -24.28 4.79 -71.00
C GLN A 129 -24.09 5.79 -72.16
N PHE A 130 -23.15 6.70 -71.97
CA PHE A 130 -22.61 7.61 -72.97
C PHE A 130 -21.07 7.45 -73.04
N GLU A 131 -20.42 8.04 -74.05
CA GLU A 131 -18.96 7.90 -74.27
C GLU A 131 -18.11 8.26 -73.03
N LYS A 132 -18.53 9.27 -72.25
CA LYS A 132 -17.80 9.84 -71.10
C LYS A 132 -18.52 9.61 -69.76
N GLY A 133 -19.52 8.73 -69.68
CA GLY A 133 -20.25 8.49 -68.43
C GLY A 133 -21.53 7.68 -68.59
N ALA A 134 -22.46 7.86 -67.66
CA ALA A 134 -23.82 7.37 -67.73
C ALA A 134 -24.77 8.37 -67.05
N ILE A 135 -26.04 8.36 -67.43
CA ILE A 135 -27.11 9.01 -66.64
C ILE A 135 -27.99 7.91 -66.07
N PHE A 136 -28.25 7.97 -64.76
CA PHE A 136 -29.19 7.10 -64.05
C PHE A 136 -30.45 7.89 -63.73
N HIS A 137 -31.63 7.30 -63.89
CA HIS A 137 -32.90 7.86 -63.47
C HIS A 137 -33.65 6.92 -62.51
N THR A 138 -34.12 7.46 -61.39
CA THR A 138 -35.05 6.78 -60.47
C THR A 138 -36.11 7.75 -59.96
N ALA A 139 -37.32 7.26 -59.68
CA ALA A 139 -38.40 8.10 -59.13
C ALA A 139 -38.07 8.74 -57.76
N ALA A 140 -37.11 8.21 -57.01
CA ALA A 140 -36.74 8.70 -55.69
C ALA A 140 -35.72 9.86 -55.70
N TYR A 141 -34.89 9.95 -56.75
CA TYR A 141 -33.79 10.93 -56.83
C TYR A 141 -33.77 11.73 -58.14
N GLY A 142 -34.64 11.44 -59.10
CA GLY A 142 -34.58 12.03 -60.44
C GLY A 142 -33.41 11.49 -61.25
N ALA A 143 -32.88 12.32 -62.17
CA ALA A 143 -31.87 11.95 -63.14
C ALA A 143 -30.47 12.50 -62.80
N MET A 144 -29.49 11.61 -62.67
CA MET A 144 -28.16 11.87 -62.12
C MET A 144 -27.04 11.42 -63.05
N MET A 145 -26.11 12.32 -63.35
CA MET A 145 -24.95 12.12 -64.21
C MET A 145 -23.77 11.51 -63.45
N ILE A 146 -23.22 10.43 -63.99
CA ILE A 146 -22.12 9.65 -63.43
C ILE A 146 -20.93 9.61 -64.40
N HIS A 147 -19.85 10.29 -64.04
CA HIS A 147 -18.62 10.44 -64.81
C HIS A 147 -17.92 9.10 -65.11
N ALA A 148 -17.35 8.95 -66.31
CA ALA A 148 -16.73 7.73 -66.86
C ALA A 148 -16.06 6.80 -65.83
N VAL A 149 -15.05 7.27 -65.10
CA VAL A 149 -14.28 6.42 -64.16
C VAL A 149 -15.10 5.87 -62.99
N ILE A 150 -16.17 6.56 -62.58
CA ILE A 150 -17.11 6.07 -61.57
C ILE A 150 -17.99 4.97 -62.18
N PHE A 151 -18.54 5.21 -63.37
CA PHE A 151 -19.40 4.24 -64.05
C PHE A 151 -18.63 2.98 -64.46
N ALA A 152 -17.37 3.11 -64.88
CA ALA A 152 -16.46 1.99 -65.14
C ALA A 152 -16.31 1.11 -63.88
N LYS A 153 -16.07 1.69 -62.70
CA LYS A 153 -16.01 0.94 -61.43
C LYS A 153 -17.36 0.34 -61.05
N TRP A 154 -18.47 1.03 -61.30
CA TRP A 154 -19.81 0.49 -61.07
C TRP A 154 -20.08 -0.77 -61.90
N LYS A 155 -19.61 -0.81 -63.16
CA LYS A 155 -19.70 -1.99 -64.03
C LYS A 155 -18.79 -3.15 -63.62
N THR A 156 -17.75 -2.95 -62.79
CA THR A 156 -16.97 -4.07 -62.22
C THR A 156 -17.55 -4.63 -60.92
N LEU A 157 -18.63 -4.06 -60.38
CA LEU A 157 -19.33 -4.62 -59.23
C LEU A 157 -20.24 -5.77 -59.66
N SER A 158 -20.39 -6.81 -58.85
CA SER A 158 -21.39 -7.84 -59.14
C SER A 158 -22.82 -7.29 -58.97
N VAL A 159 -23.81 -7.88 -59.64
CA VAL A 159 -25.24 -7.49 -59.56
C VAL A 159 -25.72 -7.37 -58.11
N GLY A 160 -25.29 -8.27 -57.22
CA GLY A 160 -25.60 -8.19 -55.79
C GLY A 160 -24.96 -6.99 -55.09
N GLN A 161 -23.73 -6.62 -55.45
CA GLN A 161 -23.05 -5.43 -54.92
C GLN A 161 -23.65 -4.13 -55.44
N GLN A 162 -24.09 -4.09 -56.71
CA GLN A 162 -24.81 -2.95 -57.29
C GLN A 162 -26.15 -2.73 -56.57
N ARG A 163 -26.93 -3.81 -56.35
CA ARG A 163 -28.17 -3.79 -55.54
C ARG A 163 -27.95 -3.36 -54.09
N GLN A 164 -26.81 -3.71 -53.49
CA GLN A 164 -26.45 -3.28 -52.13
C GLN A 164 -26.06 -1.80 -52.07
N LEU A 165 -25.40 -1.28 -53.10
CA LEU A 165 -24.99 0.13 -53.20
C LEU A 165 -26.20 1.06 -53.40
N GLY A 166 -27.17 0.62 -54.20
CA GLY A 166 -28.40 1.34 -54.52
C GLY A 166 -28.28 2.26 -55.74
N ALA A 167 -29.23 3.18 -55.89
CA ALA A 167 -29.21 4.24 -56.89
C ALA A 167 -28.24 5.39 -56.53
N PRO A 168 -27.69 6.14 -57.50
CA PRO A 168 -26.98 7.39 -57.21
C PRO A 168 -27.98 8.47 -56.77
N VAL A 169 -27.61 9.24 -55.74
CA VAL A 169 -28.50 10.23 -55.10
C VAL A 169 -28.19 11.69 -55.48
N GLN A 170 -27.09 11.90 -56.21
CA GLN A 170 -26.70 13.19 -56.78
C GLN A 170 -25.74 12.97 -57.97
N ASP A 171 -25.51 14.01 -58.77
CA ASP A 171 -24.46 14.01 -59.79
C ASP A 171 -23.08 13.71 -59.19
N SER A 172 -22.26 12.99 -59.95
CA SER A 172 -20.86 12.75 -59.61
C SER A 172 -20.02 14.01 -59.77
N PHE A 173 -19.11 14.27 -58.85
CA PHE A 173 -18.33 15.51 -58.78
C PHE A 173 -16.85 15.25 -58.56
N GLY A 174 -16.03 16.14 -59.14
CA GLY A 174 -14.60 16.18 -58.91
C GLY A 174 -14.29 16.69 -57.49
N HIS A 175 -13.32 16.07 -56.83
CA HIS A 175 -12.82 16.52 -55.54
C HIS A 175 -11.29 16.58 -55.55
N ARG A 176 -10.69 17.48 -54.76
CA ARG A 176 -9.23 17.70 -54.73
C ARG A 176 -8.72 17.81 -53.30
N ILE A 177 -7.61 17.11 -53.03
CA ILE A 177 -6.96 17.01 -51.72
C ILE A 177 -5.49 17.36 -51.91
N GLY A 178 -5.14 18.63 -51.66
CA GLY A 178 -3.85 19.19 -52.05
C GLY A 178 -3.62 19.05 -53.57
N LYS A 179 -2.56 18.35 -53.97
CA LYS A 179 -2.27 18.05 -55.39
C LYS A 179 -3.04 16.83 -55.96
N ILE A 180 -3.78 16.09 -55.13
CA ILE A 180 -4.49 14.86 -55.54
C ILE A 180 -5.90 15.22 -56.01
N SER A 181 -6.17 15.17 -57.31
CA SER A 181 -7.55 15.18 -57.85
C SER A 181 -8.16 13.77 -57.88
N GLY A 182 -9.48 13.69 -57.79
CA GLY A 182 -10.26 12.46 -57.86
C GLY A 182 -11.73 12.72 -58.18
N GLN A 183 -12.52 11.64 -58.28
CA GLN A 183 -13.96 11.68 -58.59
C GLN A 183 -14.75 11.00 -57.47
N ILE A 184 -15.98 11.44 -57.24
CA ILE A 184 -16.90 10.89 -56.22
C ILE A 184 -18.33 10.86 -56.78
N ALA A 185 -19.07 9.79 -56.49
CA ALA A 185 -20.53 9.77 -56.54
C ALA A 185 -21.09 9.11 -55.27
N TYR A 186 -22.16 9.70 -54.71
CA TYR A 186 -22.89 9.15 -53.58
C TYR A 186 -24.09 8.33 -54.06
N PHE A 187 -24.33 7.21 -53.40
CA PHE A 187 -25.43 6.28 -53.65
C PHE A 187 -26.21 6.05 -52.35
N GLU A 188 -27.42 5.49 -52.43
CA GLU A 188 -28.34 5.32 -51.29
C GLU A 188 -27.68 4.73 -50.03
N LYS A 189 -26.79 3.75 -50.21
CA LYS A 189 -26.18 2.96 -49.12
C LYS A 189 -24.65 2.96 -49.15
N GLY A 190 -24.05 3.86 -49.93
CA GLY A 190 -22.62 3.89 -50.12
C GLY A 190 -22.12 5.01 -51.03
N MET A 191 -20.90 4.84 -51.51
CA MET A 191 -20.29 5.71 -52.51
C MET A 191 -19.34 4.91 -53.39
N LEU A 192 -19.11 5.45 -54.58
CA LEU A 192 -17.92 5.18 -55.37
C LEU A 192 -17.07 6.44 -55.39
N GLY A 193 -15.78 6.32 -55.08
CA GLY A 193 -14.87 7.45 -55.18
C GLY A 193 -13.41 7.05 -55.06
N GLY A 194 -12.51 7.95 -55.44
CA GLY A 194 -11.07 7.69 -55.42
C GLY A 194 -10.30 8.65 -56.32
N ARG A 195 -9.02 8.35 -56.54
CA ARG A 195 -8.21 9.04 -57.57
C ARG A 195 -8.76 8.68 -58.95
N THR A 196 -8.58 9.53 -59.95
CA THR A 196 -9.10 9.28 -61.30
C THR A 196 -8.59 7.97 -61.93
N SER A 197 -7.44 7.44 -61.48
CA SER A 197 -6.92 6.13 -61.91
C SER A 197 -7.47 4.92 -61.13
N HIS A 198 -8.01 5.12 -59.92
CA HIS A 198 -8.47 4.04 -59.03
C HIS A 198 -9.65 4.51 -58.18
N ILE A 199 -10.84 4.00 -58.51
CA ILE A 199 -12.09 4.26 -57.78
C ILE A 199 -12.45 3.03 -56.93
N TYR A 200 -12.86 3.27 -55.69
CA TYR A 200 -13.22 2.24 -54.72
C TYR A 200 -14.64 2.45 -54.19
N ARG A 201 -15.26 1.36 -53.75
CA ARG A 201 -16.55 1.33 -53.06
C ARG A 201 -16.34 1.51 -51.56
N VAL A 202 -17.18 2.35 -50.95
CA VAL A 202 -17.37 2.39 -49.49
C VAL A 202 -18.87 2.27 -49.23
N GLN A 203 -19.31 1.45 -48.27
CA GLN A 203 -20.74 1.14 -48.10
C GLN A 203 -21.14 0.90 -46.63
N ASN A 204 -22.44 0.86 -46.39
CA ASN A 204 -23.06 0.52 -45.10
C ASN A 204 -22.49 1.39 -43.95
N HIS A 205 -22.33 0.82 -42.74
CA HIS A 205 -21.82 1.54 -41.57
C HIS A 205 -20.45 2.21 -41.78
N ILE A 206 -19.57 1.64 -42.62
CA ILE A 206 -18.27 2.26 -42.94
C ILE A 206 -18.46 3.55 -43.75
N TYR A 207 -19.41 3.56 -44.69
CA TYR A 207 -19.76 4.77 -45.46
C TYR A 207 -20.40 5.84 -44.57
N VAL A 208 -21.39 5.46 -43.74
CA VAL A 208 -22.04 6.38 -42.80
C VAL A 208 -21.01 7.01 -41.87
N HIS A 209 -20.12 6.21 -41.28
CA HIS A 209 -19.07 6.71 -40.39
C HIS A 209 -18.06 7.62 -41.11
N TYR A 210 -17.62 7.23 -42.31
CA TYR A 210 -16.77 8.06 -43.16
C TYR A 210 -17.41 9.42 -43.46
N ARG A 211 -18.70 9.48 -43.79
CA ARG A 211 -19.44 10.73 -44.03
C ARG A 211 -19.55 11.58 -42.76
N ASN A 212 -19.88 10.97 -41.61
CA ASN A 212 -19.98 11.66 -40.33
C ASN A 212 -18.63 12.26 -39.87
N LEU A 213 -17.51 11.61 -40.20
CA LEU A 213 -16.15 12.11 -39.97
C LEU A 213 -15.72 13.25 -40.92
N GLY A 214 -16.60 13.78 -41.78
CA GLY A 214 -16.26 14.79 -42.80
C GLY A 214 -15.70 14.23 -44.10
N GLY A 215 -15.62 12.90 -44.24
CA GLY A 215 -15.32 12.20 -45.48
C GLY A 215 -13.95 12.56 -46.08
N PRO A 216 -13.88 12.86 -47.40
CA PRO A 216 -12.61 13.08 -48.10
C PRO A 216 -11.77 14.22 -47.49
N GLY A 217 -12.40 15.26 -46.95
CA GLY A 217 -11.69 16.41 -46.37
C GLY A 217 -10.90 16.10 -45.10
N VAL A 218 -11.27 15.03 -44.38
CA VAL A 218 -10.64 14.65 -43.10
C VAL A 218 -9.81 13.37 -43.22
N LEU A 219 -10.31 12.37 -43.94
CA LEU A 219 -9.65 11.05 -44.04
C LEU A 219 -9.00 10.78 -45.41
N GLY A 220 -9.25 11.64 -46.39
CA GLY A 220 -8.82 11.45 -47.76
C GLY A 220 -9.60 10.38 -48.52
N PHE A 221 -9.35 10.29 -49.82
CA PHE A 221 -9.95 9.26 -50.69
C PHE A 221 -9.76 7.84 -50.13
N PRO A 222 -10.70 6.91 -50.38
CA PRO A 222 -10.49 5.50 -50.12
C PRO A 222 -9.34 4.94 -50.97
N THR A 223 -8.70 3.89 -50.45
CA THR A 223 -7.58 3.15 -51.06
C THR A 223 -7.81 1.62 -51.03
N SER A 224 -9.04 1.20 -50.71
CA SER A 224 -9.53 -0.17 -50.88
C SER A 224 -11.05 -0.17 -51.04
N ASP A 225 -11.59 -1.21 -51.68
CA ASP A 225 -12.97 -1.62 -51.46
C ASP A 225 -13.16 -2.12 -50.01
N PRO A 226 -14.38 -2.48 -49.55
CA PRO A 226 -14.60 -3.05 -48.23
C PRO A 226 -14.08 -4.51 -48.20
N GLU A 227 -13.15 -4.79 -47.30
CA GLU A 227 -12.48 -6.08 -47.13
C GLU A 227 -12.99 -6.79 -45.87
N SER A 228 -13.18 -8.12 -45.95
CA SER A 228 -13.41 -8.94 -44.76
C SER A 228 -12.16 -9.02 -43.88
N VAL A 229 -12.34 -9.00 -42.56
CA VAL A 229 -11.26 -9.14 -41.58
C VAL A 229 -11.60 -10.19 -40.50
N THR A 230 -10.58 -10.73 -39.85
CA THR A 230 -10.65 -11.87 -38.91
C THR A 230 -11.74 -11.69 -37.86
N GLY A 231 -12.60 -12.69 -37.68
CA GLY A 231 -13.73 -12.62 -36.74
C GLY A 231 -15.02 -12.01 -37.32
N GLY A 232 -15.11 -11.79 -38.64
CA GLY A 232 -16.37 -11.46 -39.31
C GLY A 232 -16.69 -9.97 -39.48
N GLY A 233 -15.73 -9.10 -39.19
CA GLY A 233 -15.84 -7.66 -39.45
C GLY A 233 -15.44 -7.25 -40.87
N LEU A 234 -15.56 -5.96 -41.14
CA LEU A 234 -15.16 -5.32 -42.40
C LEU A 234 -14.12 -4.22 -42.15
N ARG A 235 -13.37 -3.86 -43.19
CA ARG A 235 -12.44 -2.72 -43.21
C ARG A 235 -12.46 -2.01 -44.57
N SER A 236 -12.39 -0.68 -44.57
CA SER A 236 -11.93 0.09 -45.74
C SER A 236 -10.69 0.92 -45.37
N ARG A 237 -9.73 0.99 -46.29
CA ARG A 237 -8.56 1.88 -46.19
C ARG A 237 -8.82 3.22 -46.86
N PHE A 238 -8.18 4.26 -46.36
CA PHE A 238 -8.20 5.63 -46.87
C PHE A 238 -6.78 6.21 -46.82
N LEU A 239 -6.56 7.41 -47.38
CA LEU A 239 -5.24 8.05 -47.39
C LEU A 239 -4.70 8.36 -45.98
N GLN A 240 -5.57 8.77 -45.04
CA GLN A 240 -5.18 9.22 -43.69
C GLN A 240 -5.65 8.26 -42.57
N GLY A 241 -6.04 7.02 -42.88
CA GLY A 241 -6.46 6.05 -41.87
C GLY A 241 -7.26 4.88 -42.40
N GLN A 242 -7.85 4.10 -41.49
CA GLN A 242 -8.60 2.89 -41.82
C GLN A 242 -9.84 2.82 -40.92
N ILE A 243 -11.02 2.69 -41.51
CA ILE A 243 -12.26 2.48 -40.78
C ILE A 243 -12.53 0.99 -40.74
N TYR A 244 -12.64 0.45 -39.53
CA TYR A 244 -13.04 -0.91 -39.25
C TYR A 244 -14.50 -0.92 -38.80
N TRP A 245 -15.21 -2.01 -39.07
CA TRP A 245 -16.56 -2.24 -38.58
C TRP A 245 -16.75 -3.67 -38.08
N HIS A 246 -17.45 -3.83 -36.96
CA HIS A 246 -17.92 -5.11 -36.46
C HIS A 246 -19.30 -4.95 -35.82
N SER A 247 -20.18 -5.94 -35.93
CA SER A 247 -21.56 -5.89 -35.40
C SER A 247 -21.62 -5.57 -33.89
N ARG A 248 -20.64 -6.05 -33.12
CA ARG A 248 -20.51 -5.84 -31.67
C ARG A 248 -19.84 -4.52 -31.25
N THR A 249 -19.15 -3.81 -32.13
CA THR A 249 -18.38 -2.58 -31.77
C THR A 249 -18.73 -1.34 -32.60
N GLY A 250 -19.59 -1.48 -33.63
CA GLY A 250 -19.91 -0.39 -34.54
C GLY A 250 -18.81 -0.17 -35.58
N ALA A 251 -18.75 1.06 -36.12
CA ALA A 251 -17.65 1.50 -36.99
C ALA A 251 -16.69 2.40 -36.19
N SER A 252 -15.40 2.31 -36.46
CA SER A 252 -14.39 3.19 -35.83
C SER A 252 -13.15 3.37 -36.70
N LEU A 253 -12.64 4.59 -36.70
CA LEU A 253 -11.41 5.03 -37.35
C LEU A 253 -10.19 4.75 -36.46
N VAL A 254 -9.21 4.06 -37.02
CA VAL A 254 -7.85 3.96 -36.47
C VAL A 254 -6.86 4.51 -37.49
N LYS A 255 -5.95 5.41 -37.07
CA LYS A 255 -4.94 6.04 -37.94
C LYS A 255 -3.60 6.30 -37.23
N GLY A 256 -2.66 6.87 -37.99
CA GLY A 256 -1.39 7.39 -37.46
C GLY A 256 -0.57 6.38 -36.65
N ALA A 257 0.08 6.87 -35.61
CA ALA A 257 0.92 6.07 -34.71
C ALA A 257 0.11 4.97 -33.99
N ILE A 258 -1.16 5.23 -33.65
CA ILE A 258 -2.04 4.26 -32.98
C ILE A 258 -2.33 3.05 -33.88
N LEU A 259 -2.65 3.28 -35.16
CA LEU A 259 -2.83 2.22 -36.16
C LEU A 259 -1.55 1.38 -36.32
N ASN A 260 -0.39 2.04 -36.35
CA ASN A 260 0.89 1.36 -36.49
C ASN A 260 1.21 0.50 -35.25
N ARG A 261 1.00 1.02 -34.03
CA ARG A 261 1.21 0.26 -32.79
C ARG A 261 0.24 -0.92 -32.68
N TRP A 262 -1.05 -0.71 -32.94
CA TRP A 262 -2.06 -1.76 -32.92
C TRP A 262 -1.71 -2.93 -33.86
N ARG A 263 -1.26 -2.61 -35.07
CA ARG A 263 -0.77 -3.61 -36.04
C ARG A 263 0.46 -4.36 -35.53
N ALA A 264 1.43 -3.65 -34.95
CA ALA A 264 2.66 -4.25 -34.42
C ALA A 264 2.41 -5.23 -33.26
N ILE A 265 1.37 -5.00 -32.44
CA ILE A 265 0.97 -5.92 -31.35
C ILE A 265 -0.02 -7.02 -31.80
N GLY A 266 -0.19 -7.26 -33.11
CA GLY A 266 -1.05 -8.35 -33.63
C GLY A 266 -2.50 -7.97 -33.94
N GLY A 267 -2.84 -6.68 -33.90
CA GLY A 267 -4.11 -6.15 -34.40
C GLY A 267 -5.37 -6.77 -33.78
N ILE A 268 -6.35 -7.11 -34.63
CA ILE A 268 -7.62 -7.72 -34.20
C ILE A 268 -7.41 -9.02 -33.42
N GLY A 269 -6.49 -9.88 -33.85
CA GLY A 269 -6.29 -11.19 -33.23
C GLY A 269 -5.89 -11.07 -31.76
N PHE A 270 -4.88 -10.24 -31.48
CA PHE A 270 -4.42 -9.99 -30.13
C PHE A 270 -5.36 -9.06 -29.35
N PHE A 271 -5.66 -7.88 -29.87
CA PHE A 271 -6.22 -6.74 -29.12
C PHE A 271 -7.74 -6.52 -29.32
N GLY A 272 -8.33 -7.22 -30.28
CA GLY A 272 -9.74 -7.06 -30.68
C GLY A 272 -9.98 -5.88 -31.62
N TYR A 273 -11.24 -5.67 -31.98
CA TYR A 273 -11.71 -4.55 -32.79
C TYR A 273 -11.62 -3.21 -32.03
N PRO A 274 -11.49 -2.07 -32.74
CA PRO A 274 -11.68 -0.76 -32.13
C PRO A 274 -13.13 -0.58 -31.68
N THR A 275 -13.30 0.17 -30.58
CA THR A 275 -14.57 0.54 -29.96
C THR A 275 -14.76 2.06 -29.85
N THR A 276 -13.74 2.84 -30.19
CA THR A 276 -13.83 4.30 -30.39
C THR A 276 -12.98 4.74 -31.59
N ASP A 277 -13.32 5.88 -32.16
CA ASP A 277 -12.39 6.68 -32.95
C ASP A 277 -11.19 7.14 -32.11
N GLU A 278 -10.16 7.65 -32.79
CA GLU A 278 -9.03 8.35 -32.16
C GLU A 278 -9.49 9.65 -31.47
N THR A 279 -9.66 9.55 -30.15
CA THR A 279 -10.25 10.57 -29.29
C THR A 279 -9.16 11.44 -28.64
N PRO A 280 -9.27 12.78 -28.66
CA PRO A 280 -8.31 13.67 -28.02
C PRO A 280 -8.36 13.61 -26.48
N ILE A 281 -7.22 13.84 -25.85
CA ILE A 281 -7.04 13.93 -24.40
C ILE A 281 -6.69 15.36 -24.05
N TYR A 282 -7.51 15.99 -23.22
CA TYR A 282 -7.32 17.37 -22.77
C TYR A 282 -6.81 17.45 -21.33
N LYS A 283 -5.86 18.36 -21.09
CA LYS A 283 -5.47 18.82 -19.75
C LYS A 283 -5.85 20.29 -19.64
N GLY A 284 -6.95 20.58 -18.96
CA GLY A 284 -7.64 21.87 -19.09
C GLY A 284 -8.15 22.05 -20.53
N ARG A 285 -7.79 23.16 -21.19
CA ARG A 285 -8.16 23.43 -22.60
C ARG A 285 -7.12 22.94 -23.63
N ARG A 286 -5.97 22.40 -23.20
CA ARG A 286 -4.88 21.97 -24.09
C ARG A 286 -4.99 20.47 -24.43
N GLU A 287 -4.96 20.13 -25.72
CA GLU A 287 -4.73 18.73 -26.14
C GLU A 287 -3.30 18.31 -25.77
N VAL A 288 -3.16 17.18 -25.09
CA VAL A 288 -1.87 16.63 -24.65
C VAL A 288 -1.53 15.29 -25.32
N GLY A 289 -2.49 14.67 -26.00
CA GLY A 289 -2.35 13.41 -26.72
C GLY A 289 -3.70 12.88 -27.16
N ARG A 290 -3.73 11.61 -27.59
CA ARG A 290 -4.92 10.94 -28.15
C ARG A 290 -5.01 9.49 -27.67
N TYR A 291 -6.16 8.86 -27.81
CA TYR A 291 -6.31 7.41 -27.60
C TYR A 291 -7.35 6.78 -28.53
N SER A 292 -7.21 5.48 -28.78
CA SER A 292 -8.30 4.63 -29.29
C SER A 292 -8.51 3.47 -28.33
N ARG A 293 -9.77 3.19 -27.98
CA ARG A 293 -10.16 1.99 -27.25
C ARG A 293 -10.43 0.84 -28.21
N PHE A 294 -10.15 -0.36 -27.73
CA PHE A 294 -10.36 -1.63 -28.39
C PHE A 294 -10.98 -2.61 -27.39
N GLU A 295 -11.51 -3.74 -27.85
CA GLU A 295 -12.23 -4.70 -26.99
C GLU A 295 -11.43 -5.16 -25.76
N LYS A 296 -10.11 -5.36 -25.89
CA LYS A 296 -9.25 -5.92 -24.82
C LYS A 296 -8.34 -4.89 -24.13
N GLY A 297 -8.28 -3.65 -24.62
CA GLY A 297 -7.27 -2.69 -24.17
C GLY A 297 -7.43 -1.29 -24.76
N THR A 298 -6.45 -0.43 -24.51
CA THR A 298 -6.45 0.95 -25.01
C THR A 298 -5.05 1.33 -25.45
N ILE A 299 -4.94 2.02 -26.59
CA ILE A 299 -3.66 2.56 -27.08
C ILE A 299 -3.71 4.06 -26.92
N TYR A 300 -2.73 4.59 -26.21
CA TYR A 300 -2.52 6.01 -25.94
C TYR A 300 -1.37 6.53 -26.79
N TRP A 301 -1.51 7.74 -27.31
CA TRP A 301 -0.45 8.45 -28.01
C TRP A 301 -0.19 9.82 -27.39
N SER A 302 1.07 10.17 -27.23
CA SER A 302 1.49 11.56 -26.98
C SER A 302 2.70 11.93 -27.87
N PRO A 303 2.96 13.23 -28.10
CA PRO A 303 4.18 13.67 -28.76
C PRO A 303 5.47 13.25 -28.03
N ALA A 304 5.43 13.03 -26.72
CA ALA A 304 6.60 12.73 -25.89
C ALA A 304 6.88 11.23 -25.74
N THR A 305 5.84 10.38 -25.77
CA THR A 305 5.94 8.93 -25.50
C THR A 305 5.63 8.03 -26.69
N GLY A 306 5.18 8.59 -27.82
CA GLY A 306 4.73 7.81 -28.96
C GLY A 306 3.42 7.07 -28.66
N ALA A 307 3.10 6.03 -29.46
CA ALA A 307 1.89 5.23 -29.27
C ALA A 307 2.19 3.95 -28.47
N GLN A 308 1.55 3.80 -27.31
CA GLN A 308 1.78 2.72 -26.35
C GLN A 308 0.45 2.07 -25.92
N ASP A 309 0.45 0.74 -25.82
CA ASP A 309 -0.69 -0.09 -25.42
C ASP A 309 -0.70 -0.38 -23.91
N VAL A 310 -1.89 -0.29 -23.31
CA VAL A 310 -2.14 -0.70 -21.93
C VAL A 310 -3.40 -1.56 -21.89
N TYR A 311 -3.35 -2.73 -21.27
CA TYR A 311 -4.46 -3.67 -21.20
C TYR A 311 -4.53 -4.42 -19.86
N GLY A 312 -5.49 -5.34 -19.75
CA GLY A 312 -5.67 -6.22 -18.60
C GLY A 312 -5.71 -5.49 -17.25
N ALA A 313 -5.12 -6.12 -16.24
CA ALA A 313 -5.11 -5.61 -14.88
C ALA A 313 -4.28 -4.32 -14.71
N ILE A 314 -3.27 -4.09 -15.56
CA ILE A 314 -2.45 -2.87 -15.53
C ILE A 314 -3.29 -1.67 -15.97
N ARG A 315 -4.01 -1.78 -17.10
CA ARG A 315 -4.95 -0.74 -17.57
C ARG A 315 -6.03 -0.48 -16.55
N ASP A 316 -6.66 -1.53 -16.03
CA ASP A 316 -7.81 -1.37 -15.14
C ASP A 316 -7.40 -0.72 -13.81
N CYS A 317 -6.19 -0.99 -13.30
CA CYS A 317 -5.61 -0.24 -12.18
C CYS A 317 -5.36 1.24 -12.54
N TRP A 318 -4.68 1.49 -13.67
CA TRP A 318 -4.26 2.82 -14.07
C TRP A 318 -5.42 3.75 -14.46
N GLU A 319 -6.31 3.32 -15.36
CA GLU A 319 -7.47 4.11 -15.78
C GLU A 319 -8.45 4.35 -14.61
N ARG A 320 -8.80 3.31 -13.85
CA ARG A 320 -9.92 3.39 -12.88
C ARG A 320 -9.54 3.89 -11.50
N GLU A 321 -8.38 3.49 -10.98
CA GLU A 321 -7.99 3.80 -9.60
C GLU A 321 -6.90 4.88 -9.50
N LEU A 322 -6.12 5.11 -10.58
CA LEU A 322 -5.08 6.16 -10.61
C LEU A 322 -5.43 7.39 -11.47
N GLY A 323 -6.56 7.36 -12.20
CA GLY A 323 -7.02 8.46 -13.05
C GLY A 323 -6.38 8.54 -14.46
N GLY A 324 -5.72 7.47 -14.90
CA GLY A 324 -5.14 7.38 -16.25
C GLY A 324 -4.10 8.48 -16.55
N VAL A 325 -4.17 9.03 -17.77
CA VAL A 325 -3.25 10.07 -18.28
C VAL A 325 -3.33 11.39 -17.51
N THR A 326 -4.51 11.76 -17.00
CA THR A 326 -4.67 12.96 -16.15
C THR A 326 -4.27 12.71 -14.70
N GLY A 327 -4.06 11.45 -14.33
CA GLY A 327 -3.58 11.00 -13.03
C GLY A 327 -2.09 11.18 -12.80
N SER A 328 -1.64 10.81 -11.60
CA SER A 328 -0.26 11.03 -11.11
C SER A 328 0.84 10.23 -11.82
N LEU A 329 0.50 9.32 -12.74
CA LEU A 329 1.47 8.58 -13.55
C LEU A 329 1.68 9.18 -14.94
N GLY A 330 0.80 10.07 -15.42
CA GLY A 330 0.88 10.60 -16.79
C GLY A 330 0.67 9.52 -17.87
N PHE A 331 1.23 9.74 -19.05
CA PHE A 331 1.18 8.82 -20.19
C PHE A 331 2.01 7.55 -19.96
N PRO A 332 1.63 6.42 -20.59
CA PRO A 332 2.52 5.27 -20.76
C PRO A 332 3.72 5.65 -21.64
N LYS A 333 4.91 5.19 -21.22
CA LYS A 333 6.20 5.26 -21.92
C LYS A 333 6.57 3.95 -22.61
N SER A 334 5.93 2.84 -22.25
CA SER A 334 6.07 1.54 -22.94
C SER A 334 4.71 0.86 -23.08
N GLY A 335 4.60 -0.02 -24.08
CA GLY A 335 3.58 -1.08 -24.12
C GLY A 335 3.83 -2.16 -23.05
N GLU A 336 2.88 -3.07 -22.88
CA GLU A 336 2.93 -4.08 -21.82
C GLU A 336 4.01 -5.14 -22.14
N THR A 337 5.08 -5.16 -21.35
CA THR A 337 6.30 -5.95 -21.60
C THR A 337 6.50 -6.98 -20.48
N ALA A 338 7.11 -8.14 -20.76
CA ALA A 338 7.40 -9.13 -19.73
C ALA A 338 8.52 -8.65 -18.78
N THR A 339 8.41 -8.92 -17.48
CA THR A 339 9.52 -8.73 -16.52
C THR A 339 10.69 -9.65 -16.89
N PRO A 340 11.96 -9.23 -16.74
CA PRO A 340 13.11 -10.01 -17.22
C PRO A 340 13.22 -11.45 -16.66
N ARG A 341 12.84 -11.69 -15.40
CA ARG A 341 12.98 -12.99 -14.73
C ARG A 341 11.78 -13.46 -13.90
N SER A 342 10.88 -12.58 -13.50
CA SER A 342 9.82 -12.88 -12.51
C SER A 342 8.46 -13.31 -13.10
N GLY A 343 8.37 -13.63 -14.39
CA GLY A 343 7.13 -14.11 -15.04
C GLY A 343 5.95 -13.12 -15.07
N GLY A 344 6.12 -11.92 -14.51
CA GLY A 344 5.16 -10.83 -14.55
C GLY A 344 5.24 -10.01 -15.82
N ARG A 345 4.46 -8.94 -15.86
CA ARG A 345 4.42 -7.96 -16.96
C ARG A 345 4.37 -6.53 -16.41
N TYR A 346 4.77 -5.55 -17.20
CA TYR A 346 4.82 -4.15 -16.77
C TYR A 346 4.56 -3.15 -17.91
N ASN A 347 4.13 -1.96 -17.53
CA ASN A 347 4.18 -0.75 -18.34
C ASN A 347 4.96 0.33 -17.59
N ASN A 348 5.94 0.97 -18.24
CA ASN A 348 6.50 2.23 -17.77
C ASN A 348 5.53 3.38 -18.09
N PHE A 349 5.52 4.39 -17.23
CA PHE A 349 4.75 5.64 -17.35
C PHE A 349 5.66 6.84 -17.03
N GLU A 350 5.21 8.06 -17.34
CA GLU A 350 5.95 9.30 -17.05
C GLU A 350 6.28 9.46 -15.55
N GLY A 351 5.37 9.06 -14.66
CA GLY A 351 5.51 9.18 -13.20
C GLY A 351 5.81 7.87 -12.44
N GLY A 352 6.22 6.79 -13.13
CA GLY A 352 6.52 5.52 -12.48
C GLY A 352 6.43 4.29 -13.38
N VAL A 353 6.29 3.11 -12.78
CA VAL A 353 6.05 1.83 -13.44
C VAL A 353 4.90 1.10 -12.74
N ILE A 354 4.04 0.43 -13.52
CA ILE A 354 3.07 -0.54 -12.98
C ILE A 354 3.51 -1.92 -13.41
N VAL A 355 3.52 -2.84 -12.44
CA VAL A 355 3.89 -4.25 -12.62
C VAL A 355 2.67 -5.10 -12.27
N TRP A 356 2.47 -6.21 -12.97
CA TRP A 356 1.50 -7.24 -12.64
C TRP A 356 2.19 -8.60 -12.61
N HIS A 357 1.86 -9.42 -11.61
CA HIS A 357 2.32 -10.80 -11.49
C HIS A 357 1.13 -11.76 -11.39
N PRO A 358 1.24 -13.01 -11.89
CA PRO A 358 0.17 -14.01 -11.80
C PRO A 358 -0.08 -14.44 -10.34
N GLY A 359 -1.22 -15.11 -10.11
CA GLY A 359 -1.78 -15.33 -8.76
C GLY A 359 -0.97 -16.23 -7.81
N ASP A 360 -0.08 -17.03 -8.39
CA ASP A 360 0.86 -17.98 -7.79
C ASP A 360 2.23 -17.36 -7.47
N HIS A 361 2.57 -16.23 -8.09
CA HIS A 361 3.86 -15.57 -7.88
C HIS A 361 3.98 -14.94 -6.48
N PRO A 362 5.17 -14.90 -5.83
CA PRO A 362 5.36 -14.22 -4.54
C PRO A 362 4.90 -12.77 -4.49
N PHE A 363 4.86 -12.08 -5.64
CA PHE A 363 4.40 -10.69 -5.77
C PHE A 363 3.01 -10.54 -6.44
N ALA A 364 2.21 -11.61 -6.49
CA ALA A 364 0.91 -11.71 -7.18
C ALA A 364 0.03 -10.46 -7.17
N GLY A 365 -0.59 -10.17 -8.32
CA GLY A 365 -1.47 -9.02 -8.56
C GLY A 365 -0.74 -7.78 -9.10
N VAL A 366 -1.44 -6.64 -9.14
CA VAL A 366 -0.88 -5.36 -9.65
C VAL A 366 -0.10 -4.63 -8.55
N ARG A 367 0.99 -3.94 -8.92
CA ARG A 367 1.84 -3.09 -8.07
C ARG A 367 2.16 -1.78 -8.78
N VAL A 368 2.15 -0.67 -8.05
CA VAL A 368 2.33 0.69 -8.58
C VAL A 368 3.54 1.32 -7.90
N ILE A 369 4.64 1.48 -8.64
CA ILE A 369 5.91 1.99 -8.13
C ILE A 369 6.16 3.36 -8.77
N ARG A 370 6.12 4.45 -7.99
CA ARG A 370 6.36 5.80 -8.54
C ARG A 370 7.80 6.22 -8.39
N GLY A 371 8.24 6.46 -7.17
CA GLY A 371 9.63 6.78 -6.82
C GLY A 371 10.05 6.01 -5.56
N ILE A 372 11.32 5.64 -5.50
CA ILE A 372 11.89 4.77 -4.47
C ILE A 372 12.77 5.56 -3.51
N LYS A 373 12.69 5.24 -2.22
CA LYS A 373 13.64 5.69 -1.20
C LYS A 373 14.30 4.48 -0.56
N LEU A 374 15.60 4.57 -0.28
CA LEU A 374 16.25 3.72 0.72
C LEU A 374 16.33 4.52 2.03
N PHE A 375 15.65 4.02 3.04
CA PHE A 375 15.69 4.53 4.41
C PHE A 375 16.53 3.59 5.27
N MET A 376 17.55 4.11 5.94
CA MET A 376 18.36 3.41 6.95
C MET A 376 17.73 3.64 8.33
N ASP A 377 17.53 2.54 9.05
CA ASP A 377 16.85 2.48 10.35
C ASP A 377 17.87 2.42 11.49
N ARG A 378 18.76 1.42 11.47
CA ARG A 378 19.87 1.26 12.42
C ARG A 378 21.01 0.39 11.91
N PHE A 379 22.15 0.45 12.58
CA PHE A 379 23.23 -0.55 12.49
C PHE A 379 23.42 -1.24 13.84
N ALA A 380 23.83 -2.52 13.84
CA ALA A 380 24.17 -3.24 15.06
C ALA A 380 25.20 -4.36 14.84
N THR A 381 25.72 -4.94 15.92
CA THR A 381 26.76 -5.98 15.90
C THR A 381 26.34 -7.27 16.65
N LYS A 382 27.24 -8.27 16.65
CA LYS A 382 27.26 -9.42 17.57
C LYS A 382 28.68 -9.53 18.11
N GLY A 383 28.85 -9.27 19.39
CA GLY A 383 30.15 -9.28 20.04
C GLY A 383 30.04 -8.65 21.42
N ASP A 384 31.16 -8.68 22.14
CA ASP A 384 31.42 -8.03 23.42
C ASP A 384 32.95 -8.05 23.56
N ASP A 385 33.59 -6.92 23.83
CA ASP A 385 35.04 -6.73 23.60
C ASP A 385 35.86 -7.19 24.81
N GLY A 386 35.27 -8.11 25.57
CA GLY A 386 35.76 -8.59 26.85
C GLY A 386 35.49 -7.64 28.01
N TRP A 387 35.68 -8.22 29.19
CA TRP A 387 35.30 -7.76 30.54
C TRP A 387 35.70 -6.31 30.95
N LEU A 388 36.47 -5.58 30.15
CA LEU A 388 37.00 -4.24 30.48
C LEU A 388 36.84 -3.16 29.40
N ARG A 389 36.35 -3.49 28.19
CA ARG A 389 36.26 -2.53 27.07
C ARG A 389 34.85 -2.02 26.81
N GLY A 390 33.85 -2.88 26.91
CA GLY A 390 32.47 -2.59 26.49
C GLY A 390 32.12 -3.42 25.25
N GLY A 391 31.17 -2.94 24.46
CA GLY A 391 30.70 -3.67 23.28
C GLY A 391 30.83 -2.89 21.98
N GLN A 392 31.75 -3.36 21.15
CA GLN A 392 31.92 -3.17 19.71
C GLN A 392 31.85 -1.70 19.27
N ASP A 393 33.01 -1.06 19.14
CA ASP A 393 33.21 0.31 18.66
C ASP A 393 32.99 0.39 17.13
N LEU A 394 31.74 0.18 16.72
CA LEU A 394 31.30 0.01 15.35
C LEU A 394 31.51 1.26 14.49
N TYR A 395 32.07 1.08 13.30
CA TYR A 395 31.88 2.01 12.20
C TYR A 395 31.54 1.32 10.87
N VAL A 396 30.80 2.03 10.01
CA VAL A 396 30.27 1.48 8.76
C VAL A 396 30.77 2.26 7.55
N LYS A 397 31.34 1.57 6.57
CA LYS A 397 31.67 2.11 5.24
C LYS A 397 30.48 1.85 4.31
N VAL A 398 29.71 2.89 3.96
CA VAL A 398 28.49 2.80 3.11
C VAL A 398 28.78 3.26 1.68
N ASP A 399 28.29 2.51 0.69
CA ASP A 399 28.29 2.84 -0.73
C ASP A 399 26.99 2.36 -1.40
N ILE A 400 26.06 3.29 -1.63
CA ILE A 400 24.75 3.06 -2.28
C ILE A 400 24.72 3.81 -3.60
N GLN A 401 24.28 3.14 -4.67
CA GLN A 401 24.28 3.69 -6.03
C GLN A 401 22.99 3.30 -6.77
N ALA A 402 22.44 4.22 -7.56
CA ALA A 402 21.33 3.97 -8.48
C ALA A 402 21.77 4.17 -9.94
N SER A 403 21.25 3.37 -10.89
CA SER A 403 21.51 3.55 -12.33
C SER A 403 21.05 4.90 -12.87
N THR A 404 20.15 5.59 -12.16
CA THR A 404 19.73 6.97 -12.42
C THR A 404 20.71 8.04 -11.90
N GLY A 405 21.90 7.65 -11.43
CA GLY A 405 23.01 8.55 -11.07
C GLY A 405 23.03 9.06 -9.63
N GLN A 406 21.98 8.82 -8.83
CA GLN A 406 21.99 9.16 -7.40
C GLN A 406 22.88 8.17 -6.62
N GLN A 407 23.68 8.68 -5.69
CA GLN A 407 24.55 7.90 -4.82
C GLN A 407 24.61 8.45 -3.40
N PHE A 408 24.94 7.59 -2.43
CA PHE A 408 25.32 7.96 -1.08
C PHE A 408 26.54 7.12 -0.66
N LYS A 409 27.67 7.78 -0.43
CA LYS A 409 28.95 7.12 -0.14
C LYS A 409 29.68 7.85 1.00
N GLN A 410 29.85 7.19 2.15
CA GLN A 410 30.42 7.79 3.36
C GLN A 410 30.85 6.74 4.40
N ARG A 411 31.82 7.07 5.26
CA ARG A 411 31.97 6.43 6.58
C ARG A 411 30.91 6.99 7.54
N LEU A 412 30.35 6.14 8.40
CA LEU A 412 29.45 6.51 9.50
C LEU A 412 29.97 5.88 10.81
N PRO A 413 30.21 6.67 11.88
CA PRO A 413 30.22 8.13 11.86
C PRO A 413 31.39 8.67 10.99
N ARG A 414 31.47 9.99 10.81
CA ARG A 414 32.56 10.59 10.00
C ARG A 414 33.94 10.49 10.66
N SER A 415 33.95 10.39 11.99
CA SER A 415 35.11 10.31 12.89
C SER A 415 34.63 9.64 14.18
N GLY A 416 35.49 8.89 14.87
CA GLY A 416 35.06 8.04 16.00
C GLY A 416 34.21 6.86 15.53
N ASP A 417 33.24 6.49 16.35
CA ASP A 417 32.63 5.16 16.41
C ASP A 417 31.17 5.27 16.91
N TYR A 418 30.46 4.16 16.84
CA TYR A 418 29.16 3.91 17.44
C TYR A 418 29.29 2.77 18.44
N GLY A 419 28.37 2.65 19.40
CA GLY A 419 28.24 1.41 20.15
C GLY A 419 27.62 0.28 19.32
N SER A 420 27.48 -0.90 19.94
CA SER A 420 26.93 -2.14 19.33
C SER A 420 25.54 -2.05 18.68
N ASP A 421 24.76 -0.98 18.87
CA ASP A 421 23.44 -0.74 18.25
C ASP A 421 23.19 0.78 18.18
N GLU A 422 22.95 1.34 16.99
CA GLU A 422 22.82 2.79 16.74
C GLU A 422 21.64 3.09 15.79
N GLU A 423 20.71 3.96 16.23
CA GLU A 423 19.57 4.43 15.42
C GLU A 423 19.99 5.55 14.44
N ILE A 424 19.57 5.42 13.18
CA ILE A 424 19.98 6.30 12.09
C ILE A 424 18.84 7.20 11.55
N ASP A 425 17.56 6.78 11.67
CA ASP A 425 16.32 7.44 11.18
C ASP A 425 16.51 8.33 9.92
N ARG A 426 17.08 7.77 8.82
CA ARG A 426 17.49 8.61 7.68
C ARG A 426 17.35 7.96 6.30
N VAL A 427 16.79 8.75 5.37
CA VAL A 427 16.83 8.45 3.93
C VAL A 427 18.25 8.66 3.38
N PHE A 428 18.88 7.59 2.90
CA PHE A 428 20.20 7.63 2.22
C PHE A 428 20.05 7.79 0.70
N LEU A 429 19.02 7.20 0.08
CA LEU A 429 18.78 7.28 -1.37
C LEU A 429 17.35 7.77 -1.67
N ARG A 430 17.19 8.59 -2.71
CA ARG A 430 15.88 8.97 -3.26
C ARG A 430 15.92 9.04 -4.78
N VAL A 431 15.25 8.09 -5.43
CA VAL A 431 14.99 8.07 -6.87
C VAL A 431 13.56 8.59 -7.10
N PRO A 432 13.36 9.78 -7.71
CA PRO A 432 12.05 10.44 -7.75
C PRO A 432 11.05 9.72 -8.67
N VAL A 433 11.54 9.11 -9.75
CA VAL A 433 10.76 8.27 -10.67
C VAL A 433 11.52 6.98 -10.94
N ALA A 434 10.92 5.84 -10.60
CA ALA A 434 11.39 4.51 -10.93
C ALA A 434 10.83 4.08 -12.29
N GLN A 435 11.63 3.30 -13.02
CA GLN A 435 11.33 2.73 -14.33
C GLN A 435 11.87 1.29 -14.33
N SER A 436 11.43 0.44 -15.26
CA SER A 436 11.80 -0.99 -15.33
C SER A 436 13.30 -1.30 -15.34
N ASP A 437 14.11 -0.35 -15.83
CA ASP A 437 15.57 -0.38 -15.98
C ASP A 437 16.33 0.21 -14.78
N LEU A 438 15.63 0.69 -13.75
CA LEU A 438 16.24 1.11 -12.50
C LEU A 438 16.96 -0.08 -11.84
N VAL A 439 18.22 0.14 -11.48
CA VAL A 439 19.03 -0.73 -10.63
C VAL A 439 19.46 0.08 -9.42
N ILE A 440 19.37 -0.50 -8.23
CA ILE A 440 19.99 0.05 -7.01
C ILE A 440 20.94 -1.00 -6.45
N THR A 441 22.17 -0.61 -6.13
CA THR A 441 23.15 -1.43 -5.43
C THR A 441 23.37 -0.86 -4.03
N VAL A 442 23.45 -1.72 -3.02
CA VAL A 442 23.61 -1.33 -1.62
C VAL A 442 24.78 -2.13 -1.02
N LYS A 443 25.93 -1.48 -0.86
CA LYS A 443 27.09 -2.06 -0.20
C LYS A 443 27.35 -1.37 1.14
N MET A 444 27.54 -2.16 2.19
CA MET A 444 27.87 -1.69 3.54
C MET A 444 28.87 -2.65 4.18
N GLU A 445 29.97 -2.11 4.69
CA GLU A 445 30.98 -2.88 5.42
C GLU A 445 30.98 -2.41 6.87
N GLY A 446 30.69 -3.31 7.81
CA GLY A 446 30.82 -3.06 9.24
C GLY A 446 32.22 -3.43 9.72
N TRP A 447 32.81 -2.57 10.54
CA TRP A 447 34.15 -2.66 11.08
C TRP A 447 34.13 -2.32 12.57
N ASP A 448 34.95 -3.00 13.33
CA ASP A 448 35.24 -2.73 14.74
C ASP A 448 36.45 -1.80 14.86
N SER A 449 36.53 -0.96 15.91
CA SER A 449 37.51 0.14 16.00
C SER A 449 38.57 -0.06 17.08
N ASP A 450 39.09 -1.29 17.20
CA ASP A 450 40.05 -1.69 18.23
C ASP A 450 41.34 -0.85 18.27
N SER A 451 41.82 -0.57 19.49
CA SER A 451 43.11 0.07 19.76
C SER A 451 43.85 -0.71 20.87
N PRO A 452 45.15 -1.03 20.71
CA PRO A 452 46.10 -0.56 19.69
C PRO A 452 46.22 -1.46 18.45
N ASP A 453 45.27 -2.38 18.24
CA ASP A 453 45.34 -3.43 17.22
C ASP A 453 44.89 -2.95 15.82
N ARG A 454 44.24 -3.79 15.02
CA ARG A 454 43.79 -3.45 13.66
C ARG A 454 42.27 -3.60 13.56
N ASP A 455 41.60 -2.61 12.96
CA ASP A 455 40.15 -2.61 12.70
C ASP A 455 39.67 -3.96 12.14
N ASP A 456 38.84 -4.68 12.91
CA ASP A 456 38.40 -6.02 12.52
C ASP A 456 37.07 -5.97 11.73
N ARG A 457 36.96 -6.74 10.64
CA ARG A 457 35.84 -6.58 9.69
C ARG A 457 34.66 -7.51 9.99
N LEU A 458 33.76 -7.03 10.84
CA LEU A 458 32.55 -7.71 11.31
C LEU A 458 31.62 -8.27 10.21
N GLY A 459 31.53 -7.63 9.05
CA GLY A 459 30.76 -8.16 7.91
C GLY A 459 30.59 -7.24 6.71
N VAL A 460 30.09 -7.79 5.59
CA VAL A 460 29.81 -7.05 4.35
C VAL A 460 28.44 -7.41 3.78
N ILE A 461 27.55 -6.42 3.73
CA ILE A 461 26.28 -6.48 3.02
C ILE A 461 26.50 -5.94 1.60
N ASN A 462 25.98 -6.63 0.58
CA ASN A 462 26.18 -6.26 -0.82
C ASN A 462 24.97 -6.69 -1.67
N GLU A 463 23.90 -5.91 -1.60
CA GLU A 463 22.59 -6.25 -2.20
C GLU A 463 22.36 -5.55 -3.55
N ARG A 464 21.58 -6.20 -4.42
CA ARG A 464 21.19 -5.67 -5.73
C ARG A 464 19.68 -5.72 -5.93
N TYR A 465 19.12 -4.58 -6.29
CA TYR A 465 17.69 -4.33 -6.35
C TYR A 465 17.28 -3.88 -7.77
N THR A 466 16.32 -4.60 -8.35
CA THR A 466 15.83 -4.39 -9.73
C THR A 466 14.31 -4.63 -9.79
N LEU A 467 13.69 -4.43 -10.96
CA LEU A 467 12.30 -4.80 -11.20
C LEU A 467 11.97 -6.26 -10.80
N ASP A 468 12.91 -7.20 -10.96
CA ASP A 468 12.66 -8.63 -10.71
C ASP A 468 12.45 -8.97 -9.23
N ASN A 469 13.10 -8.25 -8.31
CA ASN A 469 12.84 -8.36 -6.86
C ASN A 469 12.00 -7.20 -6.32
N LEU A 470 11.28 -6.49 -7.21
CA LEU A 470 10.53 -5.26 -6.93
C LEU A 470 11.33 -4.27 -6.07
N TRP A 471 12.61 -4.11 -6.40
CA TRP A 471 13.59 -3.29 -5.70
C TRP A 471 13.67 -3.50 -4.18
N GLY A 472 13.46 -4.73 -3.70
CA GLY A 472 13.52 -5.02 -2.26
C GLY A 472 12.35 -4.46 -1.47
N LEU A 473 11.34 -3.86 -2.11
CA LEU A 473 10.13 -3.37 -1.44
C LEU A 473 9.41 -4.47 -0.66
N TYR A 474 9.67 -5.75 -0.97
CA TYR A 474 8.99 -6.98 -0.49
C TYR A 474 9.91 -7.93 0.31
N THR A 475 11.18 -7.59 0.54
CA THR A 475 12.12 -8.44 1.30
C THR A 475 12.03 -8.19 2.81
N SER A 476 12.82 -8.92 3.61
CA SER A 476 13.16 -8.45 4.96
C SER A 476 13.97 -7.15 4.86
N ASN A 477 13.90 -6.34 5.91
CA ASN A 477 14.72 -5.14 6.10
C ASN A 477 15.95 -5.40 6.98
N SER A 478 16.04 -6.59 7.61
CA SER A 478 17.15 -6.97 8.50
C SER A 478 18.23 -7.70 7.70
N HIS A 479 19.31 -7.00 7.35
CA HIS A 479 20.40 -7.55 6.56
C HIS A 479 21.60 -7.92 7.46
N TRP A 480 21.72 -9.21 7.77
CA TRP A 480 22.85 -9.76 8.51
C TRP A 480 23.96 -10.26 7.57
N ASN A 481 25.21 -9.93 7.87
CA ASN A 481 26.37 -10.62 7.33
C ASN A 481 27.45 -10.76 8.42
N GLY A 482 27.87 -11.99 8.73
CA GLY A 482 28.76 -12.25 9.86
C GLY A 482 28.19 -11.72 11.19
N ASN A 483 28.98 -10.88 11.85
CA ASN A 483 28.59 -10.19 13.08
C ASN A 483 27.89 -8.85 12.82
N PHE A 484 27.85 -8.34 11.60
CA PHE A 484 27.25 -7.04 11.28
C PHE A 484 25.78 -7.14 10.84
N LEU A 485 24.94 -6.23 11.37
CA LEU A 485 23.56 -5.95 10.93
C LEU A 485 23.45 -4.53 10.39
N ALA A 486 22.81 -4.38 9.23
CA ALA A 486 22.13 -3.14 8.88
C ALA A 486 20.63 -3.39 8.75
N VAL A 487 19.81 -2.53 9.37
CA VAL A 487 18.36 -2.52 9.18
C VAL A 487 18.00 -1.37 8.26
N TYR A 488 17.53 -1.66 7.05
CA TYR A 488 17.12 -0.64 6.09
C TYR A 488 15.93 -1.11 5.25
N ARG A 489 15.13 -0.14 4.80
CA ARG A 489 13.89 -0.39 4.05
C ARG A 489 13.84 0.37 2.75
N MET A 490 13.36 -0.32 1.72
CA MET A 490 12.98 0.29 0.45
C MET A 490 11.51 0.72 0.56
N GLN A 491 11.20 1.95 0.12
CA GLN A 491 9.86 2.53 0.19
C GLN A 491 9.38 3.02 -1.17
N SER A 492 8.09 2.84 -1.48
CA SER A 492 7.49 3.34 -2.72
C SER A 492 6.19 4.12 -2.48
N GLY A 493 6.18 5.41 -2.82
CA GLY A 493 4.95 6.19 -2.81
C GLY A 493 4.05 5.84 -3.99
N GLY A 494 3.02 5.00 -3.80
CA GLY A 494 2.19 4.53 -4.93
C GLY A 494 0.76 4.11 -4.60
N ILE A 495 0.24 4.41 -3.41
CA ILE A 495 -0.94 3.69 -2.91
C ILE A 495 -2.23 4.06 -3.65
N ILE A 496 -2.89 3.01 -4.13
CA ILE A 496 -3.99 3.02 -5.10
C ILE A 496 -5.26 3.64 -4.51
N ASN A 497 -5.78 3.11 -3.41
CA ASN A 497 -6.88 3.73 -2.65
C ASN A 497 -6.88 3.21 -1.19
N ARG A 498 -6.33 4.01 -0.26
CA ARG A 498 -6.14 3.57 1.15
C ARG A 498 -7.46 3.25 1.87
N HIS A 499 -8.55 3.96 1.59
CA HIS A 499 -9.85 3.69 2.21
C HIS A 499 -10.53 2.45 1.61
N LYS A 500 -10.66 2.41 0.28
CA LYS A 500 -11.36 1.34 -0.46
C LYS A 500 -10.69 -0.02 -0.35
N LEU A 501 -9.40 -0.10 -0.02
CA LEU A 501 -8.66 -1.36 0.10
C LEU A 501 -7.96 -1.52 1.46
N PHE A 502 -8.42 -0.78 2.49
CA PHE A 502 -7.75 -0.71 3.80
C PHE A 502 -7.45 -2.07 4.42
N ARG A 503 -8.45 -2.97 4.46
CA ARG A 503 -8.31 -4.28 5.12
C ARG A 503 -7.80 -5.36 4.17
N GLU A 504 -7.97 -5.17 2.86
CA GLU A 504 -7.41 -6.03 1.82
C GLU A 504 -5.89 -5.87 1.67
N GLN A 505 -5.34 -4.67 1.91
CA GLN A 505 -3.96 -4.32 1.55
C GLN A 505 -3.17 -3.60 2.66
N PHE A 506 -3.81 -2.76 3.47
CA PHE A 506 -3.17 -1.82 4.40
C PHE A 506 -3.34 -2.21 5.88
N PHE A 507 -3.77 -3.45 6.12
CA PHE A 507 -3.83 -4.10 7.43
C PHE A 507 -3.32 -5.54 7.34
N TRP A 508 -3.04 -6.14 8.49
CA TRP A 508 -2.45 -7.47 8.59
C TRP A 508 -3.39 -8.60 8.11
N PRO A 509 -2.83 -9.67 7.53
CA PRO A 509 -3.61 -10.82 7.06
C PRO A 509 -3.82 -11.90 8.14
N PHE A 510 -3.10 -11.82 9.26
CA PHE A 510 -3.11 -12.79 10.35
C PHE A 510 -4.11 -12.39 11.46
N ARG A 511 -4.56 -13.38 12.24
CA ARG A 511 -5.33 -13.16 13.47
C ARG A 511 -4.41 -12.73 14.60
N ASN A 512 -4.92 -11.84 15.46
CA ASN A 512 -4.30 -11.44 16.71
C ASN A 512 -3.78 -12.64 17.52
N PHE A 513 -2.59 -12.50 18.08
CA PHE A 513 -1.86 -13.50 18.85
C PHE A 513 -1.48 -12.92 20.21
N SER A 514 -1.23 -13.79 21.19
CA SER A 514 -0.70 -13.42 22.50
C SER A 514 0.76 -13.86 22.63
N THR A 515 1.50 -13.24 23.55
CA THR A 515 2.80 -13.71 24.01
C THR A 515 2.76 -13.74 25.54
N ALA A 516 2.87 -14.93 26.14
CA ALA A 516 2.57 -15.14 27.56
C ALA A 516 3.53 -14.39 28.53
N SER A 517 4.78 -14.20 28.12
CA SER A 517 5.74 -13.33 28.80
C SER A 517 6.59 -12.62 27.75
N LEU A 518 6.70 -11.30 27.84
CA LEU A 518 7.77 -10.53 27.22
C LEU A 518 9.05 -10.68 28.05
N SER A 519 10.20 -10.51 27.43
CA SER A 519 11.52 -10.60 28.06
C SER A 519 12.09 -9.23 28.45
N PHE A 520 13.08 -9.18 29.35
CA PHE A 520 13.72 -7.91 29.73
C PHE A 520 14.49 -7.26 28.57
N SER A 521 15.10 -8.05 27.67
CA SER A 521 15.73 -7.52 26.45
C SER A 521 14.70 -6.82 25.54
N GLN A 522 13.45 -7.29 25.50
CA GLN A 522 12.35 -6.59 24.83
C GLN A 522 11.86 -5.35 25.62
N TYR A 523 11.92 -5.38 26.96
CA TYR A 523 11.63 -4.21 27.79
C TYR A 523 12.64 -3.08 27.51
N ALA A 524 13.94 -3.39 27.44
CA ALA A 524 15.01 -2.48 27.02
C ALA A 524 14.77 -1.94 25.59
N GLN A 525 14.52 -2.82 24.61
CA GLN A 525 14.19 -2.41 23.24
C GLN A 525 12.91 -1.57 23.14
N THR A 526 11.99 -1.64 24.12
CA THR A 526 10.77 -0.84 24.13
C THR A 526 11.00 0.58 24.65
N PHE A 527 11.92 0.75 25.62
CA PHE A 527 12.07 2.00 26.37
C PHE A 527 13.50 2.54 26.32
N ARG A 528 13.67 3.69 25.67
CA ARG A 528 14.97 4.35 25.37
C ARG A 528 15.80 4.83 26.58
N ASP A 529 15.38 4.46 27.78
CA ASP A 529 15.96 4.82 29.08
C ASP A 529 16.27 3.59 29.95
N VAL A 530 16.21 2.40 29.34
CA VAL A 530 16.55 1.08 29.91
C VAL A 530 17.58 0.41 29.01
N ALA A 531 18.73 0.04 29.57
CA ALA A 531 19.78 -0.71 28.85
C ALA A 531 19.46 -2.22 28.78
N ASP A 532 19.93 -2.92 27.74
CA ASP A 532 19.82 -4.38 27.68
C ASP A 532 20.85 -5.02 28.64
N LEU A 533 20.42 -6.03 29.41
CA LEU A 533 21.15 -6.54 30.56
C LEU A 533 22.29 -7.52 30.21
N LYS A 534 22.46 -7.85 28.93
CA LYS A 534 23.32 -8.97 28.49
C LYS A 534 24.82 -8.70 28.57
N ALA A 535 25.24 -7.45 28.67
CA ALA A 535 26.66 -7.03 28.67
C ALA A 535 27.22 -6.74 30.09
N SER A 536 26.52 -7.14 31.17
CA SER A 536 26.98 -6.88 32.54
C SER A 536 27.26 -8.16 33.31
N ALA A 537 28.54 -8.37 33.67
CA ALA A 537 28.98 -9.47 34.54
C ALA A 537 28.45 -9.36 36.00
N THR A 538 27.79 -8.25 36.35
CA THR A 538 27.00 -8.07 37.57
C THR A 538 25.54 -7.83 37.20
N ASP A 539 24.63 -8.68 37.68
CA ASP A 539 23.19 -8.64 37.35
C ASP A 539 22.56 -7.26 37.62
N PRO A 540 22.17 -6.49 36.58
CA PRO A 540 21.62 -5.16 36.78
C PRO A 540 20.18 -5.15 37.33
N SER A 541 19.56 -6.31 37.55
CA SER A 541 18.25 -6.43 38.22
C SER A 541 18.25 -5.91 39.67
N THR A 542 19.42 -5.58 40.24
CA THR A 542 19.61 -4.96 41.55
C THR A 542 19.75 -3.42 41.54
N TRP A 543 19.63 -2.76 40.37
CA TRP A 543 20.06 -1.36 40.21
C TRP A 543 18.94 -0.34 39.99
N ARG A 544 17.73 -0.79 39.66
CA ARG A 544 16.51 0.03 39.68
C ARG A 544 15.29 -0.84 40.05
N PRO A 545 14.83 -0.83 41.32
CA PRO A 545 13.72 -1.69 41.75
C PRO A 545 12.42 -1.32 41.04
N PHE A 546 12.20 -0.04 40.74
CA PHE A 546 11.05 0.41 39.95
C PHE A 546 11.05 -0.18 38.53
N ASP A 547 12.18 -0.16 37.80
CA ASP A 547 12.22 -0.70 36.43
C ASP A 547 12.09 -2.23 36.40
N ARG A 548 12.68 -2.93 37.38
CA ARG A 548 12.47 -4.39 37.55
C ARG A 548 11.04 -4.73 37.93
N LEU A 549 10.42 -3.97 38.81
CA LEU A 549 9.03 -4.16 39.22
C LEU A 549 8.07 -3.83 38.08
N PHE A 550 8.26 -2.70 37.40
CA PHE A 550 7.45 -2.28 36.28
C PHE A 550 7.57 -3.28 35.11
N TYR A 551 8.77 -3.84 34.91
CA TYR A 551 8.94 -5.04 34.09
C TYR A 551 8.07 -6.19 34.59
N GLU A 552 8.31 -6.74 35.79
CA GLU A 552 7.63 -7.94 36.31
C GLU A 552 6.09 -7.81 36.40
N VAL A 553 5.58 -6.63 36.76
CA VAL A 553 4.16 -6.37 37.04
C VAL A 553 3.43 -5.82 35.82
N ALA A 554 3.94 -4.74 35.21
CA ALA A 554 3.20 -3.95 34.21
C ALA A 554 3.56 -4.26 32.75
N TYR A 555 4.72 -4.86 32.46
CA TYR A 555 5.18 -5.12 31.10
C TYR A 555 5.24 -6.61 30.74
N LYS A 556 5.79 -7.45 31.62
CA LYS A 556 6.09 -8.86 31.37
C LYS A 556 4.87 -9.65 30.89
N GLY A 557 3.73 -9.53 31.56
CA GLY A 557 2.49 -10.21 31.19
C GLY A 557 1.62 -9.49 30.15
N ILE A 558 1.99 -8.29 29.67
CA ILE A 558 1.06 -7.39 28.96
C ILE A 558 0.56 -7.93 27.60
N ALA A 559 1.36 -8.78 26.95
CA ALA A 559 0.99 -9.44 25.70
C ALA A 559 0.14 -10.71 25.91
N GLY A 560 -0.18 -11.08 27.16
CA GLY A 560 -0.84 -12.34 27.52
C GLY A 560 -2.29 -12.46 27.04
N GLY A 561 -3.08 -11.38 27.13
CA GLY A 561 -4.46 -11.34 26.61
C GLY A 561 -4.53 -11.21 25.09
N GLY A 562 -3.55 -10.54 24.47
CA GLY A 562 -3.36 -10.44 23.02
C GLY A 562 -2.71 -9.12 22.59
N ASN A 563 -1.95 -9.15 21.50
CA ASN A 563 -1.16 -8.00 21.03
C ASN A 563 -1.96 -6.94 20.24
N CYS A 564 -3.25 -6.71 20.53
CA CYS A 564 -4.08 -5.92 19.62
C CYS A 564 -3.60 -4.47 19.46
N PHE A 565 -3.08 -3.86 20.54
CA PHE A 565 -2.47 -2.53 20.50
C PHE A 565 -1.25 -2.52 19.57
N GLY A 566 -0.31 -3.46 19.73
CA GLY A 566 0.89 -3.56 18.89
C GLY A 566 0.57 -3.84 17.43
N VAL A 567 -0.35 -4.76 17.15
CA VAL A 567 -0.82 -5.07 15.79
C VAL A 567 -1.40 -3.81 15.12
N CYS A 568 -2.19 -3.02 15.85
CA CYS A 568 -2.71 -1.75 15.34
C CYS A 568 -1.60 -0.70 15.16
N LEU A 569 -0.74 -0.47 16.14
CA LEU A 569 0.31 0.55 16.08
C LEU A 569 1.37 0.24 15.02
N GLU A 570 1.82 -1.01 14.88
CA GLU A 570 2.73 -1.44 13.81
C GLU A 570 2.17 -1.10 12.43
N SER A 571 0.86 -1.30 12.24
CA SER A 571 0.21 -0.97 10.98
C SER A 571 0.08 0.55 10.74
N VAL A 572 0.11 1.39 11.77
CA VAL A 572 0.26 2.85 11.62
C VAL A 572 1.72 3.22 11.31
N TYR A 573 2.69 2.60 11.99
CA TYR A 573 4.12 2.74 11.67
C TYR A 573 4.39 2.39 10.20
N ALA A 574 3.77 1.33 9.67
CA ALA A 574 3.82 0.97 8.26
C ALA A 574 3.26 2.07 7.35
N HIS A 575 2.09 2.61 7.70
CA HIS A 575 1.39 3.67 6.97
C HIS A 575 2.22 4.95 6.77
N VAL A 576 3.03 5.31 7.77
CA VAL A 576 3.91 6.49 7.76
C VAL A 576 5.33 6.19 7.28
N GLY A 577 5.66 4.93 6.95
CA GLY A 577 7.00 4.52 6.53
C GLY A 577 8.04 4.43 7.66
N ARG A 578 7.60 4.13 8.90
CA ARG A 578 8.44 3.93 10.09
C ARG A 578 8.54 2.48 10.58
N SER A 579 7.75 1.56 10.05
CA SER A 579 7.82 0.12 10.42
C SER A 579 8.96 -0.60 9.68
N LEU A 580 9.34 -1.78 10.17
CA LEU A 580 10.04 -2.80 9.38
C LEU A 580 9.17 -3.42 8.27
N TYR A 581 7.94 -2.95 8.05
CA TYR A 581 7.04 -3.42 7.00
C TYR A 581 6.36 -2.23 6.29
N ASP A 582 6.68 -1.96 5.02
CA ASP A 582 6.01 -0.89 4.25
C ASP A 582 4.60 -1.33 3.78
N GLU A 583 3.69 -0.38 3.60
CA GLU A 583 2.37 -0.66 3.01
C GLU A 583 2.52 -0.98 1.50
N PRO A 584 1.86 -2.01 0.94
CA PRO A 584 0.73 -2.77 1.49
C PRO A 584 1.16 -3.97 2.37
N ILE A 585 0.88 -3.92 3.68
CA ILE A 585 1.34 -4.91 4.66
C ILE A 585 0.61 -6.27 4.67
N TYR A 586 -0.52 -6.42 3.98
CA TYR A 586 -1.28 -7.69 3.86
C TYR A 586 -0.47 -8.90 3.32
N ARG A 587 0.73 -8.63 2.80
CA ARG A 587 1.71 -9.59 2.27
C ARG A 587 2.56 -10.27 3.35
N PHE A 588 2.62 -9.73 4.56
CA PHE A 588 3.50 -10.19 5.63
C PHE A 588 2.74 -10.96 6.71
N GLY A 589 3.37 -12.01 7.26
CA GLY A 589 2.74 -12.94 8.19
C GLY A 589 1.72 -13.88 7.50
N PRO A 590 1.24 -14.93 8.22
CA PRO A 590 0.47 -16.00 7.61
C PRO A 590 -1.02 -15.64 7.48
N LYS A 591 -1.62 -15.93 6.32
CA LYS A 591 -2.98 -15.51 6.00
C LYS A 591 -4.02 -16.31 6.81
N GLY A 592 -4.80 -15.60 7.64
CA GLY A 592 -5.96 -16.14 8.38
C GLY A 592 -5.64 -16.93 9.66
N SER A 593 -4.40 -17.40 9.84
CA SER A 593 -3.89 -18.02 11.07
C SER A 593 -3.16 -17.00 11.96
N ARG A 594 -2.45 -17.43 13.00
CA ARG A 594 -1.52 -16.60 13.79
C ARG A 594 -0.08 -16.73 13.26
N PRO A 595 0.78 -15.72 13.44
CA PRO A 595 2.23 -15.84 13.21
C PRO A 595 2.85 -16.95 14.09
N ASP A 596 3.88 -17.63 13.58
CA ASP A 596 4.57 -18.73 14.26
C ASP A 596 6.00 -18.32 14.71
N PRO A 597 6.30 -18.24 16.02
CA PRO A 597 7.62 -17.82 16.51
C PRO A 597 8.78 -18.75 16.11
N ALA A 598 8.50 -20.01 15.73
CA ALA A 598 9.53 -20.91 15.20
C ALA A 598 10.07 -20.40 13.86
N ARG A 599 9.20 -19.88 12.99
CA ARG A 599 9.56 -19.36 11.66
C ARG A 599 10.23 -17.98 11.77
N ALA A 600 11.43 -17.85 11.20
CA ALA A 600 12.23 -16.63 11.28
C ALA A 600 11.51 -15.36 10.79
N SER A 601 10.80 -15.40 9.66
CA SER A 601 10.04 -14.25 9.13
C SER A 601 8.92 -13.75 10.05
N ASP A 602 8.35 -14.67 10.82
CA ASP A 602 7.23 -14.41 11.72
C ASP A 602 7.75 -13.99 13.10
N ARG A 603 8.95 -14.46 13.49
CA ARG A 603 9.64 -14.09 14.74
C ARG A 603 9.98 -12.60 14.81
N ASP A 604 10.55 -12.03 13.75
CA ASP A 604 10.88 -10.60 13.69
C ASP A 604 9.59 -9.75 13.77
N LEU A 605 8.54 -10.18 13.05
CA LEU A 605 7.21 -9.57 13.05
C LEU A 605 6.54 -9.63 14.44
N ILE A 606 6.65 -10.77 15.11
CA ILE A 606 6.20 -10.95 16.50
C ILE A 606 6.97 -10.01 17.43
N ASN A 607 8.29 -9.87 17.27
CA ASN A 607 9.10 -9.00 18.11
C ASN A 607 8.68 -7.53 17.96
N GLU A 608 8.66 -7.01 16.72
CA GLU A 608 8.24 -5.63 16.44
C GLU A 608 6.86 -5.29 17.02
N ILE A 609 5.89 -6.20 16.83
CA ILE A 609 4.54 -6.06 17.37
C ILE A 609 4.52 -6.14 18.90
N ASN A 610 5.32 -7.01 19.52
CA ASN A 610 5.42 -7.11 20.98
C ASN A 610 6.04 -5.84 21.58
N LEU A 611 7.09 -5.28 20.98
CA LEU A 611 7.68 -3.99 21.40
C LEU A 611 6.64 -2.88 21.31
N LYS A 612 5.96 -2.74 20.17
CA LYS A 612 4.93 -1.71 19.98
C LYS A 612 3.62 -1.98 20.72
N HIS A 613 3.39 -3.19 21.23
CA HIS A 613 2.35 -3.50 22.22
C HIS A 613 2.77 -3.00 23.61
N GLY A 614 4.05 -3.17 23.96
CA GLY A 614 4.66 -2.61 25.17
C GLY A 614 4.59 -1.08 25.27
N TYR A 615 4.50 -0.37 24.14
CA TYR A 615 4.36 1.09 24.12
C TYR A 615 3.16 1.59 24.93
N GLN A 616 2.10 0.81 25.07
CA GLN A 616 0.84 1.24 25.71
C GLN A 616 0.97 1.66 27.18
N VAL A 617 2.02 1.20 27.88
CA VAL A 617 2.36 1.62 29.25
C VAL A 617 3.53 2.62 29.30
N GLY A 618 3.93 3.13 28.14
CA GLY A 618 4.91 4.20 28.00
C GLY A 618 4.38 5.55 28.48
N ALA A 619 5.30 6.34 29.01
CA ALA A 619 5.05 7.57 29.75
C ALA A 619 4.04 8.54 29.10
N GLY A 620 4.32 8.96 27.86
CA GLY A 620 3.52 9.95 27.14
C GLY A 620 2.07 9.52 26.85
N ILE A 621 1.78 8.21 26.80
CA ILE A 621 0.40 7.71 26.65
C ILE A 621 -0.35 7.86 27.97
N ILE A 622 0.26 7.48 29.09
CA ILE A 622 -0.33 7.60 30.42
C ILE A 622 -0.67 9.08 30.69
N ASN A 623 0.29 9.97 30.42
CA ASN A 623 0.14 11.43 30.50
C ASN A 623 -1.00 11.95 29.61
N TRP A 624 -0.99 11.63 28.31
CA TRP A 624 -2.04 12.02 27.37
C TRP A 624 -3.43 11.49 27.77
N PHE A 625 -3.50 10.24 28.25
CA PHE A 625 -4.75 9.59 28.67
C PHE A 625 -5.32 10.27 29.92
N LEU A 626 -4.49 10.54 30.93
CA LEU A 626 -4.89 11.30 32.12
C LEU A 626 -5.45 12.68 31.74
N GLY A 627 -4.82 13.37 30.77
CA GLY A 627 -5.34 14.60 30.20
C GLY A 627 -6.73 14.45 29.54
N GLN A 628 -6.95 13.42 28.73
CA GLN A 628 -8.27 13.19 28.12
C GLN A 628 -9.33 12.75 29.15
N PHE A 629 -8.93 11.98 30.17
CA PHE A 629 -9.76 11.52 31.27
C PHE A 629 -10.24 12.71 32.12
N ALA A 630 -9.32 13.61 32.51
CA ALA A 630 -9.65 14.79 33.33
C ALA A 630 -10.60 15.75 32.61
N LEU A 631 -10.49 15.86 31.28
CA LEU A 631 -11.39 16.62 30.42
C LEU A 631 -12.71 15.87 30.07
N GLY A 632 -12.95 14.69 30.66
CA GLY A 632 -14.14 13.85 30.42
C GLY A 632 -14.22 13.21 29.03
N ARG A 633 -13.24 13.46 28.15
CA ARG A 633 -13.25 13.11 26.72
C ARG A 633 -13.27 11.60 26.46
N THR A 634 -12.71 10.79 27.37
CA THR A 634 -12.74 9.31 27.33
C THR A 634 -14.14 8.72 27.54
N HIS A 635 -15.14 9.55 27.87
CA HIS A 635 -16.55 9.18 27.96
C HIS A 635 -17.41 9.85 26.88
N ASN A 636 -16.82 10.53 25.90
CA ASN A 636 -17.56 11.31 24.91
C ASN A 636 -17.42 10.70 23.50
N PRO A 637 -18.16 9.62 23.16
CA PRO A 637 -18.17 9.00 21.84
C PRO A 637 -18.24 9.96 20.66
N LYS A 638 -19.08 11.00 20.74
CA LYS A 638 -19.21 12.03 19.70
C LYS A 638 -17.88 12.77 19.50
N TYR A 639 -17.31 13.31 20.59
CA TYR A 639 -16.00 13.98 20.54
C TYR A 639 -14.90 13.04 20.02
N VAL A 640 -14.89 11.77 20.44
CA VAL A 640 -13.87 10.80 20.00
C VAL A 640 -14.02 10.46 18.51
N PHE A 641 -15.25 10.38 18.01
CA PHE A 641 -15.51 10.24 16.58
C PHE A 641 -14.99 11.45 15.79
N GLU A 642 -15.29 12.67 16.24
CA GLU A 642 -14.86 13.91 15.60
C GLU A 642 -13.33 14.09 15.66
N ALA A 643 -12.73 13.91 16.84
CA ALA A 643 -11.29 14.04 17.05
C ALA A 643 -10.47 12.99 16.29
N SER A 644 -10.93 11.73 16.22
CA SER A 644 -10.24 10.67 15.46
C SER A 644 -10.28 10.93 13.95
N ARG A 645 -11.45 11.32 13.42
CA ARG A 645 -11.64 11.75 12.03
C ARG A 645 -10.70 12.89 11.67
N ASP A 646 -10.63 13.91 12.51
CA ASP A 646 -9.90 15.13 12.20
C ASP A 646 -8.39 15.00 12.48
N ALA A 647 -7.96 14.07 13.35
CA ALA A 647 -6.58 13.63 13.44
C ALA A 647 -6.14 12.87 12.18
N PHE A 648 -6.92 11.87 11.74
CA PHE A 648 -6.65 11.12 10.50
C PHE A 648 -6.54 12.06 9.28
N ARG A 649 -7.43 13.05 9.16
CA ARG A 649 -7.40 14.06 8.08
C ARG A 649 -6.12 14.91 8.05
N ARG A 650 -5.40 15.06 9.18
CA ARG A 650 -4.10 15.75 9.26
C ARG A 650 -2.90 14.80 9.06
N GLY A 651 -3.13 13.51 8.81
CA GLY A 651 -2.08 12.49 8.78
C GLY A 651 -1.62 12.04 10.18
N ASP A 652 -2.37 12.37 11.23
CA ASP A 652 -2.12 11.99 12.62
C ASP A 652 -2.94 10.74 12.96
N TYR A 653 -2.64 9.63 12.26
CA TYR A 653 -3.48 8.43 12.16
C TYR A 653 -3.74 7.74 13.51
N PRO A 654 -4.94 7.83 14.09
CA PRO A 654 -5.16 7.34 15.44
C PRO A 654 -5.36 5.81 15.49
N ILE A 655 -5.10 5.22 16.65
CA ILE A 655 -5.65 3.92 17.05
C ILE A 655 -6.82 4.15 18.01
N LEU A 656 -7.88 3.34 17.90
CA LEU A 656 -9.08 3.43 18.73
C LEU A 656 -9.06 2.34 19.79
N VAL A 657 -9.21 2.72 21.05
CA VAL A 657 -9.40 1.80 22.19
C VAL A 657 -10.87 1.78 22.59
N LEU A 658 -11.36 0.59 22.85
CA LEU A 658 -12.72 0.29 23.31
C LEU A 658 -12.64 -0.58 24.58
N THR A 659 -13.63 -0.48 25.47
CA THR A 659 -13.78 -1.38 26.63
C THR A 659 -15.25 -1.78 26.81
N GLY A 660 -15.50 -2.94 27.43
CA GLY A 660 -16.87 -3.39 27.75
C GLY A 660 -17.50 -2.73 28.99
N GLY A 661 -16.69 -2.07 29.81
CA GLY A 661 -17.07 -1.48 31.10
C GLY A 661 -15.99 -0.50 31.60
N TYR A 662 -15.98 -0.22 32.91
CA TYR A 662 -15.20 0.87 33.48
C TYR A 662 -13.87 0.44 34.14
N PHE A 663 -13.90 -0.48 35.12
CA PHE A 663 -12.72 -1.07 35.75
C PHE A 663 -12.61 -2.56 35.42
N ASN A 664 -11.39 -3.08 35.40
CA ASN A 664 -11.08 -4.52 35.40
C ASN A 664 -11.84 -5.36 34.36
N VAL A 665 -12.07 -4.74 33.19
CA VAL A 665 -12.61 -5.34 31.97
C VAL A 665 -11.51 -5.37 30.91
N GLY A 666 -11.59 -6.35 30.00
CA GLY A 666 -10.68 -6.40 28.85
C GLY A 666 -10.76 -5.15 28.00
N GLY A 667 -9.61 -4.72 27.48
CA GLY A 667 -9.54 -3.75 26.41
C GLY A 667 -9.82 -4.41 25.06
N HIS A 668 -9.95 -3.58 24.03
CA HIS A 668 -9.69 -3.99 22.66
C HIS A 668 -9.28 -2.78 21.82
N VAL A 669 -8.25 -2.95 20.99
CA VAL A 669 -7.66 -1.90 20.16
C VAL A 669 -7.86 -2.24 18.69
N VAL A 670 -8.31 -1.24 17.94
CA VAL A 670 -8.69 -1.36 16.52
C VAL A 670 -8.21 -0.12 15.76
N ARG A 671 -7.91 -0.27 14.45
CA ARG A 671 -7.41 0.85 13.63
C ARG A 671 -8.54 1.44 12.77
N PRO A 672 -9.05 2.65 13.07
CA PRO A 672 -10.07 3.31 12.25
C PRO A 672 -9.50 3.81 10.92
N TYR A 673 -10.33 3.81 9.88
CA TYR A 673 -9.92 4.21 8.52
C TYR A 673 -11.01 4.90 7.69
N GLU A 674 -12.25 4.97 8.17
CA GLU A 674 -13.37 5.63 7.48
C GLU A 674 -14.37 6.17 8.52
N TRP A 675 -14.92 7.35 8.28
CA TRP A 675 -15.89 8.02 9.14
C TRP A 675 -17.06 8.51 8.29
N ASP A 676 -18.23 7.93 8.51
CA ASP A 676 -19.47 8.23 7.81
C ASP A 676 -20.46 8.93 8.74
N THR A 677 -21.01 10.05 8.29
CA THR A 677 -21.96 10.91 9.02
C THR A 677 -23.17 11.27 8.16
N ARG A 678 -23.50 10.45 7.14
CA ARG A 678 -24.64 10.68 6.24
C ARG A 678 -25.99 10.50 6.94
N ASP A 679 -26.04 9.60 7.93
CA ASP A 679 -27.16 9.46 8.85
C ASP A 679 -26.91 10.39 10.07
N PRO A 680 -27.82 11.33 10.40
CA PRO A 680 -27.61 12.28 11.50
C PRO A 680 -27.71 11.64 12.89
N ASP A 681 -28.27 10.43 13.00
CA ASP A 681 -28.50 9.72 14.25
C ASP A 681 -27.65 8.43 14.39
N ARG A 682 -26.95 8.03 13.33
CA ARG A 682 -26.08 6.84 13.33
C ARG A 682 -24.79 7.10 12.56
N TRP A 683 -23.83 7.74 13.22
CA TRP A 683 -22.48 7.87 12.68
C TRP A 683 -21.77 6.52 12.71
N ILE A 684 -21.03 6.19 11.65
CA ILE A 684 -20.37 4.90 11.45
C ILE A 684 -18.87 5.13 11.29
N MET A 685 -18.08 4.52 12.15
CA MET A 685 -16.62 4.46 12.02
C MET A 685 -16.23 3.06 11.56
N ARG A 686 -15.58 2.93 10.40
CA ARG A 686 -15.02 1.64 9.97
C ARG A 686 -13.64 1.45 10.57
N ILE A 687 -13.42 0.24 11.07
CA ILE A 687 -12.23 -0.16 11.80
C ILE A 687 -11.67 -1.47 11.25
N ALA A 688 -10.36 -1.66 11.36
CA ALA A 688 -9.74 -2.97 11.27
C ALA A 688 -9.61 -3.56 12.69
N ASP A 689 -10.29 -4.68 12.92
CA ASP A 689 -10.21 -5.49 14.15
C ASP A 689 -9.10 -6.56 13.97
N PRO A 690 -8.00 -6.54 14.76
CA PRO A 690 -6.97 -7.60 14.77
C PRO A 690 -7.49 -9.03 14.91
N ASN A 691 -8.64 -9.24 15.55
CA ASN A 691 -9.23 -10.56 15.73
C ASN A 691 -9.97 -11.07 14.46
N VAL A 692 -10.25 -10.16 13.51
CA VAL A 692 -10.97 -10.42 12.25
C VAL A 692 -10.14 -9.90 11.06
N PRO A 693 -9.07 -10.60 10.66
CA PRO A 693 -8.31 -10.27 9.46
C PRO A 693 -9.15 -10.40 8.19
N TYR A 694 -8.62 -9.94 7.06
CA TYR A 694 -9.27 -10.11 5.76
C TYR A 694 -9.13 -11.56 5.25
N GLN A 695 -10.26 -12.21 4.96
CA GLN A 695 -10.32 -13.58 4.44
C GLN A 695 -11.13 -13.61 3.14
N THR A 696 -10.51 -13.16 2.04
CA THR A 696 -10.92 -13.29 0.61
C THR A 696 -12.32 -12.84 0.17
N GLN A 697 -13.25 -12.56 1.08
CA GLN A 697 -14.58 -12.00 0.86
C GLN A 697 -14.78 -10.71 1.68
N ALA A 698 -15.92 -10.03 1.49
CA ALA A 698 -16.15 -8.61 1.81
C ALA A 698 -16.27 -8.25 3.32
N ASN A 699 -15.22 -8.50 4.11
CA ASN A 699 -15.17 -8.22 5.55
C ASN A 699 -15.40 -6.74 5.93
N LYS A 700 -15.40 -5.79 4.98
CA LYS A 700 -15.73 -4.36 5.20
C LYS A 700 -17.10 -4.10 5.84
N ASN A 701 -18.05 -5.02 5.65
CA ASN A 701 -19.41 -4.94 6.21
C ASN A 701 -19.60 -5.85 7.44
N HIS A 702 -18.53 -6.47 7.94
CA HIS A 702 -18.58 -7.33 9.12
C HIS A 702 -18.91 -6.51 10.38
N LYS A 703 -19.88 -6.95 11.19
CA LYS A 703 -20.41 -6.18 12.34
C LYS A 703 -19.34 -5.80 13.38
N ARG A 704 -18.34 -6.67 13.60
CA ARG A 704 -17.16 -6.42 14.47
C ARG A 704 -16.17 -5.40 13.89
N CYS A 705 -16.45 -4.83 12.73
CA CYS A 705 -15.53 -3.95 12.01
C CYS A 705 -16.16 -2.57 11.74
N ILE A 706 -17.21 -2.27 12.50
CA ILE A 706 -17.98 -1.03 12.56
C ILE A 706 -18.10 -0.65 14.03
N VAL A 707 -17.86 0.62 14.35
CA VAL A 707 -18.31 1.24 15.61
C VAL A 707 -19.43 2.21 15.25
N GLU A 708 -20.58 2.04 15.88
CA GLU A 708 -21.73 2.92 15.71
C GLU A 708 -21.69 3.99 16.82
N VAL A 709 -21.89 5.26 16.47
CA VAL A 709 -21.99 6.37 17.43
C VAL A 709 -23.28 7.14 17.16
N ASN A 710 -24.17 7.22 18.15
CA ASN A 710 -25.34 8.10 18.09
C ASN A 710 -24.97 9.46 18.70
N PRO A 711 -24.93 10.55 17.91
CA PRO A 711 -24.41 11.84 18.36
C PRO A 711 -25.39 12.62 19.26
N ARG A 712 -26.68 12.27 19.30
CA ARG A 712 -27.68 12.93 20.19
C ARG A 712 -27.63 12.40 21.61
N THR A 713 -27.62 11.07 21.78
CA THR A 713 -27.52 10.39 23.08
C THR A 713 -26.07 10.26 23.57
N ASN A 714 -25.10 10.62 22.71
CA ASN A 714 -23.67 10.47 22.93
C ASN A 714 -23.27 9.04 23.38
N ARG A 715 -23.78 8.04 22.66
CA ARG A 715 -23.50 6.61 22.91
C ARG A 715 -22.71 5.98 21.79
N PHE A 716 -21.80 5.07 22.13
CA PHE A 716 -21.18 4.14 21.17
C PHE A 716 -21.74 2.72 21.30
N LYS A 717 -21.60 1.93 20.24
CA LYS A 717 -21.88 0.49 20.20
C LYS A 717 -20.85 -0.21 19.30
N TYR A 718 -20.31 -1.33 19.79
CA TYR A 718 -19.30 -2.15 19.13
C TYR A 718 -19.58 -3.64 19.40
N TYR A 719 -19.36 -4.50 18.41
CA TYR A 719 -19.46 -5.96 18.56
C TYR A 719 -18.06 -6.52 18.86
N HIS A 720 -17.79 -6.86 20.12
CA HIS A 720 -16.51 -7.48 20.52
C HIS A 720 -16.45 -8.96 20.14
N ARG A 721 -17.61 -9.63 20.14
CA ARG A 721 -17.80 -10.99 19.63
C ARG A 721 -19.11 -11.05 18.84
N ASP A 722 -19.57 -12.24 18.51
CA ASP A 722 -20.79 -12.40 17.74
C ASP A 722 -22.06 -12.24 18.58
N ASP A 723 -21.92 -12.57 19.86
CA ASP A 723 -22.81 -12.50 21.02
C ASP A 723 -22.53 -11.29 21.93
N GLU A 724 -21.27 -10.88 22.07
CA GLU A 724 -20.83 -9.84 23.00
C GLU A 724 -20.83 -8.42 22.38
N ILE A 725 -21.71 -7.54 22.87
CA ILE A 725 -21.81 -6.13 22.48
C ILE A 725 -21.28 -5.22 23.59
N TRP A 726 -20.30 -4.38 23.27
CA TRP A 726 -19.83 -3.31 24.14
C TRP A 726 -20.54 -2.00 23.78
N SER A 727 -21.00 -1.26 24.78
CA SER A 727 -21.61 0.05 24.58
C SER A 727 -21.35 0.95 25.79
N GLY A 728 -21.35 2.26 25.57
CA GLY A 728 -21.15 3.24 26.63
C GLY A 728 -21.55 4.65 26.23
N SER A 729 -21.54 5.56 27.20
CA SER A 729 -21.97 6.96 27.07
C SER A 729 -21.11 7.90 27.93
N GLY A 730 -21.51 9.18 27.99
CA GLY A 730 -20.98 10.18 28.93
C GLY A 730 -20.69 9.68 30.35
N TRP A 731 -21.53 8.78 30.90
CA TRP A 731 -21.47 8.38 32.31
C TRP A 731 -21.90 6.92 32.58
N SER A 732 -22.03 6.07 31.55
CA SER A 732 -22.51 4.68 31.71
C SER A 732 -21.83 3.70 30.75
N GLY A 733 -21.64 2.45 31.19
CA GLY A 733 -21.11 1.37 30.36
C GLY A 733 -19.60 1.43 30.11
N GLY A 734 -19.19 1.00 28.93
CA GLY A 734 -17.80 0.99 28.47
C GLY A 734 -17.25 2.36 28.09
N ARG A 735 -15.98 2.38 27.67
CA ARG A 735 -15.27 3.57 27.18
C ARG A 735 -14.87 3.43 25.71
N MET A 736 -14.64 4.58 25.10
CA MET A 736 -14.15 4.75 23.74
C MET A 736 -13.17 5.93 23.75
N TYR A 737 -11.94 5.75 23.27
CA TYR A 737 -10.97 6.84 23.11
C TYR A 737 -10.01 6.56 21.95
N ALA A 738 -9.55 7.61 21.27
CA ALA A 738 -8.68 7.51 20.11
C ALA A 738 -7.33 8.16 20.41
N ILE A 739 -6.26 7.37 20.44
CA ILE A 739 -4.90 7.83 20.70
C ILE A 739 -4.30 8.27 19.35
N PRO A 740 -3.94 9.54 19.16
CA PRO A 740 -3.35 10.04 17.91
C PRO A 740 -1.92 9.50 17.74
N PHE A 741 -1.45 9.38 16.49
CA PHE A 741 -0.11 8.89 16.21
C PHE A 741 0.98 9.79 16.79
N SER A 742 0.73 11.10 16.90
CA SER A 742 1.64 12.08 17.49
C SER A 742 2.09 11.75 18.93
N VAL A 743 1.29 10.98 19.68
CA VAL A 743 1.63 10.48 21.04
C VAL A 743 2.44 9.18 20.97
N LEU A 744 2.36 8.44 19.85
CA LEU A 744 2.87 7.08 19.66
C LEU A 744 4.05 7.01 18.66
N CYS A 745 4.48 8.13 18.07
CA CYS A 745 5.32 8.13 16.86
C CYS A 745 6.82 7.97 17.09
N ARG A 746 7.24 7.70 18.34
CA ARG A 746 8.63 7.57 18.80
C ARG A 746 8.71 6.49 19.86
N GLN A 747 9.90 5.90 20.03
CA GLN A 747 10.19 5.02 21.15
C GLN A 747 9.88 5.75 22.48
N PRO A 748 8.98 5.22 23.32
CA PRO A 748 8.63 5.84 24.58
C PRO A 748 9.82 5.83 25.55
N ARG A 749 9.70 6.61 26.62
CA ARG A 749 10.42 6.30 27.85
C ARG A 749 9.57 5.38 28.72
N THR A 750 10.19 4.65 29.64
CA THR A 750 9.46 4.14 30.80
C THR A 750 8.74 5.32 31.48
N PRO A 751 7.67 5.08 32.27
CA PRO A 751 7.08 6.14 33.07
C PRO A 751 8.13 6.89 33.92
N PHE A 752 9.24 6.27 34.36
CA PHE A 752 10.23 6.82 35.30
C PHE A 752 10.60 8.29 35.08
N TRP A 753 10.91 8.74 33.85
CA TRP A 753 11.34 10.12 33.61
C TRP A 753 10.20 11.13 33.47
N GLU A 754 9.01 10.76 32.95
CA GLU A 754 7.87 11.68 33.02
C GLU A 754 7.26 11.69 34.41
N VAL A 755 7.27 10.55 35.10
CA VAL A 755 7.04 10.42 36.54
C VAL A 755 7.97 11.37 37.28
N LEU A 756 9.27 11.48 36.95
CA LEU A 756 10.15 12.45 37.59
C LEU A 756 9.68 13.92 37.42
N THR A 757 9.23 14.33 36.23
CA THR A 757 8.63 15.69 36.03
C THR A 757 7.23 15.84 36.63
N LEU A 758 6.47 14.74 36.70
CA LEU A 758 5.19 14.67 37.39
C LEU A 758 5.40 14.64 38.93
N LEU A 759 6.59 14.31 39.42
CA LEU A 759 6.99 14.21 40.83
C LEU A 759 7.63 15.47 41.38
N THR A 760 8.36 16.22 40.57
CA THR A 760 8.60 17.65 40.85
C THR A 760 7.29 18.46 40.82
N SER A 761 6.20 17.86 40.30
CA SER A 761 4.82 18.29 40.52
C SER A 761 3.97 17.33 41.40
N GLY A 762 4.61 16.46 42.20
CA GLY A 762 4.01 15.70 43.31
C GLY A 762 3.20 14.43 43.01
N THR A 763 3.37 13.78 41.85
CA THR A 763 2.50 12.68 41.39
C THR A 763 2.87 11.29 41.92
N LEU A 764 2.16 10.82 42.94
CA LEU A 764 2.32 9.46 43.46
C LEU A 764 1.92 8.42 42.40
N LEU A 765 2.76 7.42 42.14
CA LEU A 765 2.32 6.17 41.54
C LEU A 765 2.17 5.09 42.61
N LEU A 766 1.06 4.35 42.56
CA LEU A 766 0.87 3.09 43.30
C LEU A 766 0.70 1.95 42.31
N LEU A 767 1.32 0.80 42.60
CA LEU A 767 1.20 -0.46 41.85
C LEU A 767 0.85 -1.60 42.81
N GLY A 768 -0.06 -2.48 42.39
CA GLY A 768 -0.30 -3.78 43.02
C GLY A 768 -0.57 -4.86 41.96
N ASP A 769 -0.02 -6.07 42.13
CA ASP A 769 -0.15 -7.18 41.17
C ASP A 769 -1.35 -8.11 41.47
N GLU A 770 -1.37 -8.68 42.68
CA GLU A 770 -2.38 -9.61 43.20
C GLU A 770 -3.01 -9.10 44.51
N GLY A 771 -2.88 -7.79 44.76
CA GLY A 771 -3.70 -7.07 45.74
C GLY A 771 -4.77 -6.23 45.04
N GLU A 772 -5.98 -6.21 45.59
CA GLU A 772 -7.10 -5.39 45.09
C GLU A 772 -7.32 -4.20 46.03
N THR A 773 -7.42 -2.98 45.47
CA THR A 773 -7.66 -1.77 46.25
C THR A 773 -9.11 -1.71 46.72
N GLU A 774 -9.31 -1.60 48.02
CA GLU A 774 -10.64 -1.37 48.60
C GLU A 774 -10.89 0.12 48.80
N GLN A 775 -9.88 0.85 49.27
CA GLN A 775 -9.95 2.30 49.47
C GLN A 775 -8.57 2.94 49.37
N ILE A 776 -8.53 4.20 48.94
CA ILE A 776 -7.38 5.08 49.12
C ILE A 776 -7.86 6.37 49.78
N THR A 777 -7.22 6.77 50.89
CA THR A 777 -7.64 7.91 51.72
C THR A 777 -6.45 8.83 51.98
N ASP A 778 -6.63 10.15 51.81
CA ASP A 778 -5.59 11.14 52.14
C ASP A 778 -5.68 11.67 53.57
N ALA A 779 -4.62 12.38 54.01
CA ALA A 779 -4.55 12.99 55.34
C ALA A 779 -5.65 14.03 55.67
N PHE A 780 -6.55 14.36 54.74
CA PHE A 780 -7.74 15.20 54.99
C PHE A 780 -9.03 14.37 55.12
N GLY A 781 -8.93 13.03 55.19
CA GLY A 781 -10.06 12.12 55.25
C GLY A 781 -10.87 12.09 53.95
N ARG A 782 -10.24 12.38 52.80
CA ARG A 782 -10.88 12.30 51.49
C ARG A 782 -10.60 10.93 50.88
N ASN A 783 -11.65 10.25 50.47
CA ASN A 783 -11.59 8.91 49.89
C ASN A 783 -11.55 8.98 48.35
N PHE A 784 -10.89 8.02 47.70
CA PHE A 784 -10.95 7.86 46.25
C PHE A 784 -12.25 7.16 45.81
N TYR A 785 -12.62 6.08 46.50
CA TYR A 785 -13.86 5.35 46.28
C TYR A 785 -14.95 5.77 47.27
N ASP A 786 -16.22 5.67 46.89
CA ASP A 786 -17.34 6.04 47.77
C ASP A 786 -17.43 5.09 48.99
N ALA A 787 -17.58 5.64 50.19
CA ALA A 787 -17.57 4.87 51.43
C ALA A 787 -18.81 3.99 51.63
N SER A 788 -19.87 4.16 50.82
CA SER A 788 -21.10 3.37 50.89
C SER A 788 -21.04 2.03 50.15
N ILE A 789 -19.99 1.77 49.37
CA ILE A 789 -19.87 0.56 48.55
C ILE A 789 -19.68 -0.67 49.44
N LYS A 790 -20.60 -1.63 49.33
CA LYS A 790 -20.46 -2.95 49.95
C LYS A 790 -19.74 -3.89 48.98
N GLY A 791 -18.41 -3.90 49.05
CA GLY A 791 -17.54 -4.77 48.25
C GLY A 791 -16.66 -4.01 47.26
N ARG A 792 -16.16 -4.72 46.25
CA ARG A 792 -15.03 -4.29 45.41
C ARG A 792 -15.40 -3.20 44.38
N PRO A 793 -14.69 -2.06 44.32
CA PRO A 793 -14.98 -0.96 43.39
C PRO A 793 -14.81 -1.31 41.88
N SER A 794 -15.89 -1.75 41.23
CA SER A 794 -15.90 -2.19 39.81
C SER A 794 -16.49 -1.21 38.77
N GLN A 795 -17.09 -0.07 39.15
CA GLN A 795 -17.78 0.86 38.23
C GLN A 795 -17.35 2.34 38.42
N TRP A 796 -17.67 3.24 37.47
CA TRP A 796 -17.37 4.68 37.60
C TRP A 796 -18.08 5.31 38.80
N GLN A 797 -19.33 4.91 39.02
CA GLN A 797 -20.19 5.35 40.11
C GLN A 797 -19.62 5.02 41.49
N HIS A 798 -18.62 4.12 41.55
CA HIS A 798 -17.91 3.78 42.77
C HIS A 798 -16.76 4.75 43.08
N ILE A 799 -16.30 5.58 42.13
CA ILE A 799 -15.38 6.68 42.45
C ILE A 799 -16.17 7.79 43.14
N GLN A 800 -15.68 8.28 44.28
CA GLN A 800 -16.26 9.43 44.97
C GLN A 800 -16.32 10.64 44.03
N GLN A 801 -17.43 11.36 44.01
CA GLN A 801 -17.64 12.50 43.10
C GLN A 801 -17.57 13.86 43.81
N SER A 802 -18.06 13.94 45.06
CA SER A 802 -18.24 15.20 45.78
C SER A 802 -17.00 15.65 46.57
N ARG A 803 -16.36 14.73 47.29
CA ARG A 803 -15.28 15.01 48.26
C ARG A 803 -14.04 14.14 48.05
N ARG A 804 -13.76 13.77 46.79
CA ARG A 804 -12.65 12.88 46.43
C ARG A 804 -11.27 13.50 46.63
N ILE A 805 -10.24 12.67 46.67
CA ILE A 805 -8.84 13.10 46.61
C ILE A 805 -8.62 13.89 45.29
N PRO A 806 -8.25 15.18 45.35
CA PRO A 806 -8.07 16.02 44.17
C PRO A 806 -6.92 15.52 43.29
N ARG A 807 -7.10 15.62 41.97
CA ARG A 807 -6.10 15.20 40.95
C ARG A 807 -5.64 13.75 41.08
N MET A 808 -6.46 12.89 41.69
CA MET A 808 -6.28 11.45 41.67
C MET A 808 -7.04 10.79 40.51
N ALA A 809 -6.41 9.80 39.88
CA ALA A 809 -7.03 8.95 38.87
C ALA A 809 -6.44 7.52 38.91
N ARG A 810 -7.23 6.56 38.46
CA ARG A 810 -6.78 5.19 38.18
C ARG A 810 -6.56 5.03 36.67
N VAL A 811 -5.38 4.57 36.30
CA VAL A 811 -5.00 4.32 34.91
C VAL A 811 -5.50 2.93 34.50
N PRO A 812 -6.30 2.81 33.42
CA PRO A 812 -6.69 1.50 32.90
C PRO A 812 -5.53 0.90 32.09
N LEU A 813 -5.07 -0.27 32.50
CA LEU A 813 -4.15 -1.10 31.73
C LEU A 813 -4.96 -2.13 30.93
N LEU A 814 -4.53 -2.42 29.69
CA LEU A 814 -5.27 -3.26 28.75
C LEU A 814 -4.62 -4.65 28.61
N ASP A 815 -5.41 -5.62 28.14
CA ASP A 815 -5.00 -6.94 27.64
C ASP A 815 -4.08 -7.81 28.53
N PHE A 816 -4.16 -7.61 29.85
CA PHE A 816 -3.77 -8.64 30.83
C PHE A 816 -4.68 -9.87 30.68
N ASP A 817 -4.18 -11.02 31.15
CA ASP A 817 -4.63 -12.33 30.68
C ASP A 817 -6.00 -12.80 31.24
N ARG A 818 -6.45 -14.01 30.85
CA ARG A 818 -7.71 -14.58 31.32
C ARG A 818 -7.64 -15.18 32.73
N SER A 819 -6.46 -15.32 33.34
CA SER A 819 -6.32 -15.73 34.74
C SER A 819 -6.72 -14.60 35.70
N GLY A 820 -6.49 -13.32 35.34
CA GLY A 820 -6.78 -12.23 36.26
C GLY A 820 -6.95 -10.81 35.71
N GLN A 821 -7.62 -10.00 36.54
CA GLN A 821 -7.67 -8.54 36.43
C GLN A 821 -6.25 -7.95 36.36
N PRO A 822 -6.04 -6.85 35.61
CA PRO A 822 -4.75 -6.19 35.48
C PRO A 822 -4.25 -5.63 36.81
N PRO A 823 -2.93 -5.42 36.96
CA PRO A 823 -2.37 -4.72 38.11
C PRO A 823 -2.94 -3.31 38.21
N GLU A 824 -3.16 -2.84 39.44
CA GLU A 824 -3.84 -1.56 39.65
C GLU A 824 -2.83 -0.40 39.69
N LEU A 825 -2.86 0.48 38.68
CA LEU A 825 -2.03 1.67 38.61
C LEU A 825 -2.83 2.93 38.98
N TYR A 826 -2.45 3.60 40.06
CA TYR A 826 -3.01 4.89 40.47
C TYR A 826 -2.01 6.03 40.26
N SER A 827 -2.53 7.23 40.04
CA SER A 827 -1.79 8.49 39.88
C SER A 827 -2.46 9.58 40.74
N LEU A 828 -1.70 10.30 41.56
CA LEU A 828 -2.18 11.36 42.47
C LEU A 828 -1.24 12.56 42.47
N GLU A 829 -1.63 13.65 41.80
CA GLU A 829 -0.79 14.85 41.57
C GLU A 829 -0.66 15.79 42.80
N GLY A 830 0.50 16.44 42.92
CA GLY A 830 0.71 17.64 43.72
C GLY A 830 0.92 17.44 45.23
N LYS A 831 0.78 18.55 45.96
CA LYS A 831 0.90 18.65 47.42
C LYS A 831 -0.04 17.74 48.25
N TYR A 832 -0.91 16.98 47.59
CA TYR A 832 -1.84 16.05 48.22
C TYR A 832 -1.20 14.67 48.47
N ALA A 833 -0.15 14.31 47.72
CA ALA A 833 0.63 13.09 47.89
C ALA A 833 1.61 13.13 49.09
N LYS A 834 1.36 13.90 50.15
CA LYS A 834 2.28 13.93 51.31
C LYS A 834 2.14 12.69 52.18
N ASN A 835 0.90 12.40 52.59
CA ASN A 835 0.53 11.29 53.46
C ASN A 835 -0.72 10.62 52.87
N LEU A 836 -0.70 9.29 52.74
CA LEU A 836 -1.77 8.52 52.11
C LEU A 836 -1.91 7.14 52.76
N ASP A 837 -3.16 6.69 52.95
CA ASP A 837 -3.49 5.34 53.37
C ASP A 837 -4.04 4.56 52.17
N HIS A 838 -3.39 3.44 51.84
CA HIS A 838 -3.84 2.50 50.82
C HIS A 838 -4.36 1.22 51.49
N GLN A 839 -5.67 0.99 51.40
CA GLN A 839 -6.33 -0.23 51.89
C GLN A 839 -6.38 -1.26 50.75
N ILE A 840 -5.66 -2.36 50.93
CA ILE A 840 -5.48 -3.41 49.92
C ILE A 840 -5.77 -4.79 50.52
N SER A 841 -6.56 -5.62 49.83
CA SER A 841 -6.83 -6.99 50.25
C SER A 841 -6.38 -8.01 49.22
N ARG A 842 -6.02 -9.22 49.68
CA ARG A 842 -5.44 -10.25 48.81
C ARG A 842 -6.40 -10.76 47.74
N ARG A 843 -5.82 -11.34 46.69
CA ARG A 843 -6.54 -11.97 45.59
C ARG A 843 -6.39 -13.49 45.64
N ARG A 844 -7.53 -14.19 45.73
CA ARG A 844 -7.69 -15.66 45.63
C ARG A 844 -6.85 -16.58 46.55
N GLY A 845 -5.93 -16.06 47.36
CA GLY A 845 -5.09 -16.84 48.28
C GLY A 845 -3.59 -16.79 48.00
N GLN A 846 -3.13 -15.98 47.04
CA GLN A 846 -1.70 -15.77 46.78
C GLN A 846 -1.14 -14.58 47.58
N ASP A 847 0.19 -14.43 47.56
CA ASP A 847 0.90 -13.21 47.96
C ASP A 847 0.36 -11.99 47.21
N TYR A 848 0.52 -10.78 47.79
CA TYR A 848 0.50 -9.56 47.00
C TYR A 848 1.83 -8.82 47.08
N ARG A 849 2.17 -8.11 46.01
CA ARG A 849 3.21 -7.09 45.97
C ARG A 849 2.54 -5.74 45.85
N TRP A 850 2.97 -4.80 46.67
CA TRP A 850 2.64 -3.39 46.59
C TRP A 850 3.91 -2.59 46.34
N ALA A 851 3.80 -1.49 45.61
CA ALA A 851 4.87 -0.52 45.49
C ALA A 851 4.36 0.90 45.30
N MET A 852 5.26 1.83 45.57
CA MET A 852 5.07 3.26 45.41
C MET A 852 6.37 3.91 44.91
N GLN A 853 6.24 4.90 44.03
CA GLN A 853 7.36 5.75 43.62
C GLN A 853 7.03 7.23 43.86
N SER A 854 7.99 7.95 44.45
CA SER A 854 7.99 9.41 44.57
C SER A 854 9.33 10.05 44.21
N ALA A 855 9.46 11.37 44.39
CA ALA A 855 10.71 12.11 44.17
C ALA A 855 11.82 11.67 45.14
N ASN A 856 11.45 11.44 46.40
CA ASN A 856 12.40 11.23 47.51
C ASN A 856 12.34 9.80 48.10
N LEU A 857 11.36 8.98 47.69
CA LEU A 857 11.17 7.62 48.16
C LEU A 857 10.79 6.68 46.99
N SER A 858 11.59 5.63 46.79
CA SER A 858 11.13 4.40 46.14
C SER A 858 10.75 3.40 47.22
N ALA A 859 9.63 2.69 47.06
CA ALA A 859 9.02 1.87 48.10
C ALA A 859 8.43 0.57 47.53
N PHE A 860 8.67 -0.55 48.19
CA PHE A 860 8.15 -1.87 47.84
C PHE A 860 7.80 -2.68 49.09
N ALA A 861 6.72 -3.45 49.03
CA ALA A 861 6.37 -4.47 50.02
C ALA A 861 5.83 -5.73 49.31
N ARG A 862 6.39 -6.90 49.60
CA ARG A 862 5.77 -8.21 49.33
C ARG A 862 5.22 -8.75 50.64
N VAL A 863 3.95 -9.16 50.63
CA VAL A 863 3.26 -9.67 51.81
C VAL A 863 2.72 -11.07 51.51
N VAL A 864 3.20 -12.05 52.28
CA VAL A 864 2.89 -13.48 52.12
C VAL A 864 1.67 -13.87 52.96
N GLU A 865 0.84 -14.78 52.46
CA GLU A 865 -0.34 -15.38 53.13
C GLU A 865 -1.40 -14.39 53.69
N SER A 866 -1.38 -13.13 53.28
CA SER A 866 -2.20 -12.05 53.86
C SER A 866 -3.70 -12.33 53.84
N SER A 867 -4.38 -12.35 55.00
CA SER A 867 -5.85 -12.28 55.08
C SER A 867 -6.31 -10.97 55.71
N GLY A 868 -7.54 -10.55 55.39
CA GLY A 868 -8.07 -9.22 55.72
C GLY A 868 -7.66 -8.14 54.70
N SER A 869 -7.92 -6.89 55.06
CA SER A 869 -7.56 -5.68 54.30
C SER A 869 -6.46 -4.94 55.05
N ASP A 870 -5.27 -4.90 54.46
CA ASP A 870 -4.08 -4.30 55.04
C ASP A 870 -4.00 -2.83 54.69
N THR A 871 -3.48 -2.01 55.61
CA THR A 871 -3.26 -0.57 55.35
C THR A 871 -1.78 -0.30 55.14
N LEU A 872 -1.42 0.03 53.92
CA LEU A 872 -0.12 0.58 53.57
C LEU A 872 -0.19 2.10 53.62
N ARG A 873 0.29 2.65 54.74
CA ARG A 873 0.43 4.09 54.96
C ARG A 873 1.80 4.53 54.46
N VAL A 874 1.82 5.68 53.79
CA VAL A 874 3.03 6.37 53.35
C VAL A 874 3.03 7.78 53.94
N GLU A 875 4.17 8.22 54.45
CA GLU A 875 4.31 9.45 55.25
C GLU A 875 5.46 10.33 54.77
N ASP A 876 5.27 11.65 54.86
CA ASP A 876 6.31 12.66 54.62
C ASP A 876 7.04 12.50 53.27
N ILE A 877 6.32 12.03 52.25
CA ILE A 877 6.86 11.53 50.97
C ILE A 877 7.78 12.53 50.23
N ASN A 878 7.56 13.83 50.41
CA ASN A 878 8.32 14.92 49.80
C ASN A 878 9.25 15.61 50.81
N SER A 879 9.91 14.82 51.68
CA SER A 879 10.90 15.29 52.67
C SER A 879 12.21 14.50 52.57
N GLU A 880 13.19 14.83 53.40
CA GLU A 880 14.44 14.08 53.55
C GLU A 880 14.28 12.83 54.44
N SER A 881 13.18 12.70 55.18
CA SER A 881 12.95 11.60 56.11
C SER A 881 11.62 10.84 55.86
N PRO A 882 11.34 10.38 54.62
CA PRO A 882 10.07 9.73 54.25
C PRO A 882 9.93 8.33 54.87
N ALA A 883 8.68 7.87 55.05
CA ALA A 883 8.40 6.58 55.68
C ALA A 883 7.27 5.77 55.04
N ILE A 884 7.32 4.47 55.28
CA ILE A 884 6.32 3.46 54.92
C ILE A 884 5.90 2.75 56.21
N ALA A 885 4.61 2.52 56.39
CA ALA A 885 4.07 1.69 57.45
C ALA A 885 3.07 0.68 56.87
N LEU A 886 3.27 -0.60 57.16
CA LEU A 886 2.35 -1.69 56.83
C LEU A 886 1.64 -2.11 58.12
N THR A 887 0.37 -1.68 58.28
CA THR A 887 -0.51 -2.17 59.33
C THR A 887 -1.27 -3.40 58.80
N SER A 888 -0.98 -4.56 59.36
CA SER A 888 -1.69 -5.81 59.04
C SER A 888 -3.10 -5.81 59.63
N ALA A 889 -4.09 -6.30 58.89
CA ALA A 889 -5.47 -6.42 59.34
C ALA A 889 -5.58 -7.16 60.69
N ALA A 890 -6.46 -6.70 61.59
CA ALA A 890 -6.72 -7.38 62.87
C ALA A 890 -7.38 -8.77 62.70
N SER A 891 -7.96 -9.04 61.54
CA SER A 891 -8.54 -10.34 61.14
C SER A 891 -7.56 -11.24 60.37
N SER A 892 -6.25 -10.93 60.41
CA SER A 892 -5.24 -11.71 59.70
C SER A 892 -4.67 -12.89 60.49
N ARG A 893 -3.87 -13.72 59.83
CA ARG A 893 -2.77 -14.45 60.46
C ARG A 893 -1.50 -13.58 60.49
N ASP A 894 -0.48 -14.02 61.21
CA ASP A 894 0.87 -13.43 61.14
C ASP A 894 1.44 -13.63 59.72
N LYS A 895 2.21 -12.66 59.22
CA LYS A 895 2.61 -12.55 57.80
C LYS A 895 4.11 -12.40 57.66
N ALA A 896 4.71 -13.13 56.73
CA ALA A 896 6.07 -12.84 56.28
C ALA A 896 6.05 -11.65 55.30
N VAL A 897 6.92 -10.67 55.54
CA VAL A 897 7.02 -9.44 54.76
C VAL A 897 8.45 -9.23 54.28
N THR A 898 8.58 -8.90 52.99
CA THR A 898 9.78 -8.26 52.45
C THR A 898 9.46 -6.80 52.18
N LEU A 899 10.24 -5.86 52.71
CA LEU A 899 10.04 -4.43 52.54
C LEU A 899 11.34 -3.82 52.00
N ALA A 900 11.28 -3.08 50.90
CA ALA A 900 12.43 -2.40 50.34
C ALA A 900 12.17 -0.90 50.17
N MET A 901 13.18 -0.08 50.43
CA MET A 901 13.13 1.36 50.18
C MET A 901 14.47 1.96 49.75
N ALA A 902 14.39 3.01 48.94
CA ALA A 902 15.53 3.81 48.50
C ALA A 902 15.22 5.30 48.55
N GLY A 903 16.24 6.11 48.83
CA GLY A 903 16.13 7.57 48.90
C GLY A 903 16.01 8.26 47.54
N GLY A 904 15.95 9.60 47.57
CA GLY A 904 15.90 10.44 46.38
C GLY A 904 17.18 10.40 45.54
N LEU A 905 17.14 11.06 44.37
CA LEU A 905 18.13 10.95 43.29
C LEU A 905 19.61 11.06 43.68
N GLU A 906 19.94 11.86 44.70
CA GLU A 906 21.31 12.10 45.14
C GLU A 906 21.86 10.99 46.06
N GLN A 907 20.99 10.39 46.90
CA GLN A 907 21.37 9.31 47.82
C GLN A 907 20.98 7.94 47.26
N GLN A 908 21.77 7.49 46.29
CA GLN A 908 21.56 6.20 45.60
C GLN A 908 21.99 5.00 46.45
N LYS A 909 21.23 4.76 47.52
CA LYS A 909 21.28 3.60 48.40
C LYS A 909 19.91 2.94 48.42
N GLU A 910 19.90 1.62 48.45
CA GLU A 910 18.70 0.81 48.54
C GLU A 910 18.83 -0.16 49.71
N PHE A 911 17.80 -0.20 50.54
CA PHE A 911 17.71 -1.05 51.73
C PHE A 911 16.61 -2.08 51.48
N GLU A 912 16.98 -3.35 51.40
CA GLU A 912 16.04 -4.48 51.30
C GLU A 912 16.00 -5.21 52.65
N LEU A 913 14.79 -5.39 53.18
CA LEU A 913 14.52 -5.98 54.50
C LEU A 913 13.71 -7.26 54.31
N LYS A 914 14.28 -8.40 54.68
CA LYS A 914 13.72 -9.75 54.50
C LYS A 914 13.39 -10.41 55.84
N ASN A 915 12.59 -11.47 55.79
CA ASN A 915 12.21 -12.35 56.91
C ASN A 915 11.43 -11.65 58.05
N ILE A 916 10.81 -10.50 57.78
CA ILE A 916 10.08 -9.74 58.80
C ILE A 916 8.74 -10.43 59.09
N LEU A 917 8.45 -10.71 60.36
CA LEU A 917 7.18 -11.31 60.79
C LEU A 917 6.25 -10.22 61.37
N VAL A 918 5.17 -9.91 60.65
CA VAL A 918 4.18 -8.91 61.09
C VAL A 918 2.94 -9.60 61.65
N ARG A 919 2.60 -9.31 62.91
CA ARG A 919 1.44 -9.88 63.61
C ARG A 919 0.10 -9.33 63.10
N ALA A 920 -0.97 -10.08 63.31
CA ALA A 920 -2.33 -9.56 63.08
C ALA A 920 -2.61 -8.28 63.90
N GLY A 921 -3.15 -7.25 63.25
CA GLY A 921 -3.44 -5.96 63.88
C GLY A 921 -2.23 -5.11 64.26
N ARG A 922 -1.04 -5.41 63.70
CA ARG A 922 0.25 -4.78 64.05
C ARG A 922 0.89 -4.07 62.86
N THR A 923 1.72 -3.08 63.16
CA THR A 923 2.34 -2.12 62.22
C THR A 923 3.86 -2.28 62.19
N LEU A 924 4.36 -2.80 61.08
CA LEU A 924 5.76 -2.63 60.71
C LEU A 924 5.95 -1.24 60.13
N LYS A 925 6.93 -0.47 60.62
CA LYS A 925 7.24 0.86 60.09
C LYS A 925 8.73 1.02 59.79
N THR A 926 9.02 1.66 58.66
CA THR A 926 10.36 1.88 58.13
C THR A 926 10.46 3.32 57.67
N ARG A 927 11.50 4.05 58.11
CA ARG A 927 11.72 5.47 57.79
C ARG A 927 13.18 5.69 57.38
N LEU A 928 13.41 6.34 56.25
CA LEU A 928 14.71 6.95 55.95
C LEU A 928 14.87 8.21 56.81
N ASP A 929 16.10 8.54 57.20
CA ASP A 929 16.40 9.81 57.85
C ASP A 929 17.76 10.33 57.36
N ASP A 930 17.99 11.64 57.49
CA ASP A 930 19.19 12.31 56.96
C ASP A 930 19.40 12.01 55.45
N ALA A 931 18.30 12.18 54.69
CA ALA A 931 18.15 11.86 53.25
C ALA A 931 18.57 10.42 52.85
N GLY A 932 18.70 9.50 53.80
CA GLY A 932 19.15 8.11 53.59
C GLY A 932 20.53 7.79 54.20
N GLN A 933 21.13 8.66 55.02
CA GLN A 933 22.30 8.28 55.83
C GLN A 933 21.95 7.40 57.02
N GLN A 934 20.68 7.37 57.44
CA GLN A 934 20.21 6.56 58.57
C GLN A 934 18.95 5.80 58.15
N LEU A 935 18.84 4.53 58.57
CA LEU A 935 17.61 3.74 58.43
C LEU A 935 17.02 3.50 59.82
N LEU A 936 15.74 3.83 60.00
CA LEU A 936 14.99 3.60 61.22
C LEU A 936 13.91 2.53 60.98
N LEU A 937 13.88 1.53 61.85
CA LEU A 937 12.92 0.43 61.86
C LEU A 937 12.12 0.49 63.16
N GLU A 938 10.81 0.30 63.09
CA GLU A 938 9.91 0.20 64.24
C GLU A 938 9.03 -1.04 64.08
N ASN A 939 8.97 -1.84 65.15
CA ASN A 939 8.27 -3.11 65.20
C ASN A 939 7.38 -3.14 66.45
N ASP A 940 6.09 -2.84 66.30
CA ASP A 940 5.10 -3.00 67.37
C ASP A 940 4.65 -4.47 67.56
N GLY A 941 5.18 -5.39 66.74
CA GLY A 941 4.90 -6.82 66.74
C GLY A 941 5.79 -7.63 67.70
N PRO A 942 6.07 -8.91 67.40
CA PRO A 942 6.91 -9.77 68.23
C PRO A 942 8.41 -9.56 67.95
N ASP A 943 9.28 -10.05 68.85
CA ASP A 943 10.72 -10.14 68.59
C ASP A 943 10.99 -10.81 67.23
N THR A 944 11.69 -10.11 66.35
CA THR A 944 11.88 -10.50 64.94
C THR A 944 13.34 -10.30 64.54
N GLU A 945 13.90 -11.25 63.80
CA GLU A 945 15.23 -11.14 63.19
C GLU A 945 15.06 -10.74 61.73
N VAL A 946 15.49 -9.51 61.40
CA VAL A 946 15.35 -8.92 60.06
C VAL A 946 16.68 -9.03 59.33
N GLU A 947 16.63 -9.60 58.14
CA GLU A 947 17.78 -9.64 57.24
C GLU A 947 17.84 -8.35 56.43
N ILE A 948 18.93 -7.59 56.55
CA ILE A 948 19.13 -6.29 55.92
C ILE A 948 20.21 -6.41 54.86
N GLN A 949 19.85 -6.11 53.61
CA GLN A 949 20.77 -6.05 52.48
C GLN A 949 20.81 -4.61 51.94
N VAL A 950 22.01 -4.12 51.59
CA VAL A 950 22.23 -2.74 51.13
C VAL A 950 22.97 -2.72 49.81
N THR A 951 22.46 -1.96 48.84
CA THR A 951 23.09 -1.74 47.53
C THR A 951 23.36 -0.25 47.31
N THR A 952 24.56 0.10 46.84
CA THR A 952 25.01 1.49 46.64
C THR A 952 25.53 1.74 45.24
N ARG A 953 25.19 2.89 44.64
CA ARG A 953 25.43 3.16 43.21
C ARG A 953 26.52 4.19 42.86
N ASN A 954 26.91 5.09 43.78
CA ASN A 954 27.90 6.15 43.53
C ASN A 954 29.27 5.88 44.18
N LEU A 955 30.34 6.43 43.56
CA LEU A 955 31.78 6.33 43.92
C LEU A 955 32.39 4.92 43.95
N LYS A 956 31.74 3.93 44.57
CA LYS A 956 32.16 2.52 44.62
C LYS A 956 30.92 1.61 44.52
N PRO A 957 30.43 1.32 43.29
CA PRO A 957 29.23 0.51 43.07
C PRO A 957 29.35 -0.89 43.69
N GLY A 958 28.28 -1.38 44.33
CA GLY A 958 28.19 -2.77 44.79
C GLY A 958 27.10 -3.03 45.84
N THR A 959 26.95 -4.31 46.20
CA THR A 959 26.00 -4.80 47.21
C THR A 959 26.75 -5.36 48.43
N ALA A 960 26.31 -4.99 49.62
CA ALA A 960 26.81 -5.53 50.88
C ALA A 960 26.27 -6.95 51.15
N ARG A 961 27.03 -7.74 51.93
CA ARG A 961 26.55 -9.03 52.46
C ARG A 961 25.36 -8.77 53.40
N PRO A 962 24.29 -9.59 53.36
CA PRO A 962 23.16 -9.42 54.27
C PRO A 962 23.57 -9.47 55.74
N ARG A 963 22.94 -8.64 56.56
CA ARG A 963 23.18 -8.53 58.01
C ARG A 963 21.89 -8.84 58.77
N GLN A 964 21.94 -9.76 59.73
CA GLN A 964 20.78 -10.03 60.61
C GLN A 964 20.74 -9.00 61.74
N VAL A 965 19.58 -8.36 61.95
CA VAL A 965 19.34 -7.41 63.04
C VAL A 965 18.10 -7.83 63.82
N LYS A 966 18.25 -8.03 65.12
CA LYS A 966 17.12 -8.35 66.02
C LYS A 966 16.37 -7.07 66.41
N LEU A 967 15.08 -7.02 66.09
CA LEU A 967 14.14 -5.99 66.49
C LEU A 967 13.26 -6.53 67.62
N ALA A 968 13.45 -6.01 68.83
CA ALA A 968 12.63 -6.36 69.98
C ALA A 968 11.20 -5.83 69.86
N ALA A 969 10.25 -6.53 70.46
CA ALA A 969 8.83 -6.19 70.46
C ALA A 969 8.56 -4.80 71.09
N GLY A 970 7.84 -3.94 70.36
CA GLY A 970 7.50 -2.60 70.84
C GLY A 970 8.71 -1.69 71.01
N LYS A 971 9.71 -1.83 70.11
CA LYS A 971 10.92 -0.99 70.06
C LYS A 971 11.22 -0.55 68.63
N ALA A 972 12.05 0.50 68.54
CA ALA A 972 12.66 0.93 67.29
C ALA A 972 14.18 0.68 67.30
N ALA A 973 14.74 0.48 66.11
CA ALA A 973 16.18 0.38 65.88
C ALA A 973 16.62 1.42 64.85
N ARG A 974 17.73 2.10 65.12
CA ARG A 974 18.38 3.06 64.21
C ARG A 974 19.72 2.51 63.77
N LEU A 975 19.92 2.47 62.45
CA LEU A 975 21.03 1.76 61.80
C LEU A 975 21.98 2.76 61.14
N ARG A 976 23.26 2.72 61.54
CA ARG A 976 24.25 3.76 61.22
C ARG A 976 25.68 3.22 61.07
N PRO A 977 26.20 2.99 59.85
CA PRO A 977 27.63 2.88 59.60
C PRO A 977 28.25 4.28 59.39
N ALA A 978 29.57 4.36 59.27
CA ALA A 978 30.27 5.60 58.88
C ALA A 978 30.33 5.82 57.35
N ASP A 979 30.18 4.73 56.59
CA ASP A 979 30.05 4.71 55.13
C ASP A 979 29.15 3.51 54.77
N TRP A 980 28.20 3.72 53.85
CA TRP A 980 27.31 2.66 53.37
C TRP A 980 27.86 1.91 52.14
N SER A 981 29.05 2.27 51.61
CA SER A 981 29.61 1.55 50.47
C SER A 981 29.82 0.06 50.77
N ALA A 982 29.61 -0.79 49.76
CA ALA A 982 29.79 -2.25 49.92
C ALA A 982 31.22 -2.61 50.37
N GLY A 983 32.22 -1.79 50.04
CA GLY A 983 33.60 -1.96 50.51
C GLY A 983 33.81 -1.64 52.00
N ALA A 984 32.96 -0.81 52.60
CA ALA A 984 32.98 -0.46 54.02
C ALA A 984 32.11 -1.40 54.87
N ILE A 985 30.84 -1.62 54.49
CA ILE A 985 29.91 -2.50 55.25
C ILE A 985 30.42 -3.93 55.35
N ASN A 986 31.13 -4.43 54.33
CA ASN A 986 31.73 -5.77 54.33
C ASN A 986 33.04 -5.87 55.15
N LYS A 987 33.53 -4.76 55.74
CA LYS A 987 34.78 -4.70 56.54
C LYS A 987 34.58 -4.17 57.95
N ALA A 988 33.59 -3.31 58.17
CA ALA A 988 33.26 -2.72 59.46
C ALA A 988 31.87 -3.18 59.93
N PRO A 989 31.63 -3.30 61.25
CA PRO A 989 30.32 -3.66 61.77
C PRO A 989 29.28 -2.56 61.58
N LEU A 990 28.02 -2.96 61.39
CA LEU A 990 26.87 -2.05 61.39
C LEU A 990 26.50 -1.67 62.82
N LYS A 991 26.46 -0.37 63.14
CA LYS A 991 26.04 0.10 64.47
C LYS A 991 24.51 0.17 64.54
N VAL A 992 23.98 -0.33 65.65
CA VAL A 992 22.54 -0.37 65.94
C VAL A 992 22.30 0.34 67.27
N ASP A 993 21.48 1.39 67.25
CA ASP A 993 20.91 1.99 68.46
C ASP A 993 19.48 1.48 68.66
N VAL A 994 19.16 0.91 69.83
CA VAL A 994 17.80 0.57 70.22
C VAL A 994 17.16 1.76 70.92
N LEU A 995 15.97 2.14 70.47
CA LEU A 995 15.16 3.26 70.98
C LEU A 995 13.84 2.72 71.56
N ASP A 996 13.19 3.49 72.43
CA ASP A 996 11.83 3.16 72.88
C ASP A 996 10.78 3.27 71.77
N ASP A 997 10.93 4.30 70.92
CA ASP A 997 10.13 4.58 69.72
C ASP A 997 11.03 5.32 68.70
N LEU A 998 10.54 5.62 67.48
CA LEU A 998 11.33 6.28 66.42
C LEU A 998 12.01 7.61 66.84
N ARG A 999 11.46 8.32 67.83
CA ARG A 999 11.93 9.62 68.34
C ARG A 999 12.50 9.55 69.78
N GLY A 1000 12.32 8.43 70.46
CA GLY A 1000 12.79 8.19 71.82
C GLY A 1000 14.32 8.16 71.99
N PRO A 1001 14.81 8.22 73.24
CA PRO A 1001 16.24 8.19 73.55
C PRO A 1001 16.85 6.80 73.27
N VAL A 1002 18.17 6.78 73.03
CA VAL A 1002 18.94 5.52 72.89
C VAL A 1002 18.98 4.80 74.24
N ARG A 1003 18.45 3.58 74.28
CA ARG A 1003 18.50 2.67 75.45
C ARG A 1003 19.73 1.79 75.43
N HIS A 1004 20.03 1.19 74.27
CA HIS A 1004 21.16 0.30 74.08
C HIS A 1004 21.84 0.57 72.74
N ARG A 1005 23.14 0.28 72.65
CA ARG A 1005 23.91 0.33 71.41
C ARG A 1005 24.72 -0.94 71.26
N PHE A 1006 24.69 -1.56 70.08
CA PHE A 1006 25.51 -2.72 69.73
C PHE A 1006 26.01 -2.64 68.29
N GLU A 1007 26.90 -3.57 67.92
CA GLU A 1007 27.56 -3.64 66.62
C GLU A 1007 27.38 -5.04 66.02
N VAL A 1008 26.83 -5.10 64.80
CA VAL A 1008 26.61 -6.35 64.04
C VAL A 1008 27.77 -6.53 63.06
N LYS A 1009 28.58 -7.57 63.27
CA LYS A 1009 29.79 -7.87 62.48
C LYS A 1009 29.52 -8.52 61.13
#